data_AF-A0A7Y8H4T3-F1
#
_entry.id   AF-A0A7Y8H4T3-F1
#
_cell.length_a   1.000
_cell.length_b   1.000
_cell.length_c   1.000
_cell.angle_alpha   90.00
_cell.angle_beta   90.00
_cell.angle_gamma   90.00
#
_symmetry.space_group_name_H-M   'P 1'
#
loop_
_entity.id
_entity.type
_entity.pdbx_description
1 polymer ?
#
loop_
_entity_poly.entity_id
_entity_poly.type
_entity_poly.pdbx_seq_one_letter_code
_entity_poly.pdbx_strand_id
1 'polypeptide(L)'
;MKKIILLFTIIAFGFSFQSGDDKEKNKIQLQSFPKSDVFMQGFYWNSPPGGIWYDSLSNIAARLASAGFGALWIPPASKGGGGLSMGYDVYDYYDFGNYNQKGSIETRFGSRTEMENMVQVFQSVGVELFYDAVINHSGNADQQAPYQCGTGSGYVIFNPLSGRFQRTAANFHPNNIHCDNNAPYHNKIFFEDLCHYSAGTKDSLIVWMDYVINDLQFNGFRIDAIKHIEPQIIAQITQAFPAIYMVGEHWSGVGEIIDYYNQVVSNGGNVSLFDFPLRYVLKDMCNNTSGSFNMNNLDGAGLINSGMSPFSVSTFVENHDFDRIGWDGTISPGHDPVLFDKPMAYAYIIFSEGRPSVFFKDYFDYGNSGAIDTLIWIRQKFLGGNTTKRGGLNPYYIRQDGNQDQNLLSQDIYVARRNGYQTQPGGYLVINDNPSQWIDIYVDTELPIGTWYKDYTGRDLNKQVLPPGPGGTKNRIKLWAPPRSYTIYVPDTTQQINNPPVLNNVPDQTGYTNSYFKYQLKASDANNDPLNFSVSGKPNWLNLSQSGLLFGTPAFSDTGISTIIVSVSDPAGSVAKDTFNLKVETNFAPTINSINDTTIKATIRYEYQASGSDQDGDTLHYILAQAPGWLNIGEFSGLISGTPSVGDTGVYNIWVKLTDGKGAFDSTDYQLTVIKNTDTVIATYGKPVIDGNISISDSDWLEEWRIVADPDTDSFWHPVDSLDNELMGIFATWDADSLYIGVDYVINDNYNTLMLYIEAGLPGGVTNFNSNSGYVGDYAKNFRFRSNDAIDFFTAAYYLDAPLFYKTESNNSINLSAETNSKRGDNARSSEMAVAWNTLYNLGAGLIPQNVSLKFVAVVAGGFNYGGGDSAPDNPDIDGNAGPDSLINFAAIFPDQDGDGIPDPTIILDVEDESLRKIIPDKFVLMQNYPNPFNPVTNISFDIPERVQVEVKVFDILGREVAVIVDEFMEPGTYRYQFNSYGLPSGIYFFRLSAGSFTDVKKMVLLK
;
A
#
# COMPACT_ATOMS: atom_id res chain seq x y z
N MET A 1 -24.76 -3.68 54.97
CA MET A 1 -23.60 -2.78 55.24
C MET A 1 -22.68 -2.92 54.04
N LYS A 2 -22.14 -1.92 53.33
CA LYS A 2 -22.32 -0.45 53.25
C LYS A 2 -22.64 -0.18 51.74
N LYS A 3 -23.57 0.67 51.27
CA LYS A 3 -23.54 2.15 51.17
C LYS A 3 -22.19 2.69 50.60
N ILE A 4 -22.12 3.62 49.62
CA ILE A 4 -23.10 4.69 49.29
C ILE A 4 -22.83 5.36 47.89
N ILE A 5 -23.90 5.75 47.12
CA ILE A 5 -24.06 6.96 46.22
C ILE A 5 -23.05 7.11 45.03
N LEU A 6 -23.23 7.77 43.86
CA LEU A 6 -23.88 9.02 43.34
C LEU A 6 -24.06 8.82 41.78
N LEU A 7 -24.95 9.41 40.94
CA LEU A 7 -26.25 10.13 40.97
C LEU A 7 -26.80 10.20 39.51
N PHE A 8 -28.09 10.48 39.28
CA PHE A 8 -28.56 11.28 38.12
C PHE A 8 -29.88 12.00 38.45
N THR A 9 -30.13 13.19 37.90
CA THR A 9 -31.24 14.07 38.31
C THR A 9 -32.17 14.41 37.15
N ILE A 10 -33.47 14.22 37.34
CA ILE A 10 -34.52 14.67 36.42
C ILE A 10 -34.93 16.10 36.80
N ILE A 11 -34.90 17.01 35.83
CA ILE A 11 -35.61 18.30 35.89
C ILE A 11 -36.39 18.46 34.59
N ALA A 12 -37.68 18.73 34.70
CA ALA A 12 -38.55 19.03 33.58
C ALA A 12 -39.06 20.47 33.68
N PHE A 13 -38.78 21.28 32.66
CA PHE A 13 -39.45 22.55 32.37
C PHE A 13 -39.48 22.71 30.85
N GLY A 14 -40.67 22.87 30.27
CA GLY A 14 -40.86 22.97 28.82
C GLY A 14 -41.26 24.37 28.38
N PHE A 15 -40.93 24.73 27.13
CA PHE A 15 -41.53 25.86 26.43
C PHE A 15 -41.58 25.60 24.92
N SER A 16 -42.66 26.11 24.29
CA SER A 16 -42.94 26.29 22.86
C SER A 16 -42.33 25.36 21.81
N PHE A 17 -43.19 24.76 20.97
CA PHE A 17 -42.80 24.41 19.61
C PHE A 17 -42.29 25.65 18.86
N GLN A 18 -41.17 25.52 18.16
CA GLN A 18 -40.82 26.33 17.00
C GLN A 18 -40.03 25.45 16.01
N SER A 19 -40.10 25.78 14.73
CA SER A 19 -39.76 24.86 13.63
C SER A 19 -38.29 24.86 13.24
N GLY A 20 -37.64 23.69 13.36
CA GLY A 20 -36.50 23.29 12.54
C GLY A 20 -35.10 23.61 13.09
N ASP A 21 -34.29 22.57 13.25
CA ASP A 21 -32.83 22.60 13.14
C ASP A 21 -32.35 21.17 12.85
N ASP A 22 -31.50 20.94 11.85
CA ASP A 22 -31.16 19.58 11.34
C ASP A 22 -30.22 18.76 12.25
N LYS A 23 -30.09 19.13 13.52
CA LYS A 23 -29.04 18.66 14.43
C LYS A 23 -29.30 17.32 15.11
N GLU A 24 -30.55 16.84 15.18
CA GLU A 24 -30.83 15.47 15.66
C GLU A 24 -30.48 14.39 14.62
N LYS A 25 -30.57 14.70 13.32
CA LYS A 25 -30.13 13.79 12.25
C LYS A 25 -28.63 13.45 12.36
N ASN A 26 -27.84 14.40 12.86
CA ASN A 26 -26.39 14.28 13.03
C ASN A 26 -25.97 13.62 14.37
N LYS A 27 -26.87 12.89 15.04
CA LYS A 27 -26.55 12.05 16.22
C LYS A 27 -26.62 10.54 15.99
N ILE A 28 -27.04 10.09 14.81
CA ILE A 28 -27.07 8.65 14.43
C ILE A 28 -26.09 8.35 13.28
N GLN A 29 -25.49 9.39 12.66
CA GLN A 29 -24.23 9.24 11.92
C GLN A 29 -23.04 9.42 12.87
N LEU A 30 -21.87 8.88 12.47
CA LEU A 30 -20.55 8.98 13.14
C LEU A 30 -20.23 7.97 14.25
N GLN A 31 -20.64 6.71 14.08
CA GLN A 31 -19.73 5.58 14.33
C GLN A 31 -19.63 4.73 13.04
N SER A 32 -18.48 4.10 12.84
CA SER A 32 -18.03 3.32 11.68
C SER A 32 -19.12 2.93 10.64
N PHE A 33 -19.09 3.61 9.49
CA PHE A 33 -19.25 2.89 8.23
C PHE A 33 -17.86 2.37 7.82
N PRO A 34 -17.77 1.21 7.15
CA PRO A 34 -16.51 0.72 6.64
C PRO A 34 -15.95 1.60 5.51
N LYS A 35 -14.69 1.31 5.15
CA LYS A 35 -13.92 1.93 4.06
C LYS A 35 -14.67 2.06 2.71
N SER A 36 -15.68 1.22 2.49
CA SER A 36 -16.59 1.27 1.34
C SER A 36 -17.96 0.68 1.72
N ASP A 37 -19.02 1.08 1.03
CA ASP A 37 -20.31 0.42 1.17
C ASP A 37 -20.37 -0.94 0.45
N VAL A 38 -19.56 -1.14 -0.59
CA VAL A 38 -19.43 -2.41 -1.32
C VAL A 38 -18.87 -3.51 -0.43
N PHE A 39 -19.51 -4.68 -0.42
CA PHE A 39 -19.03 -5.87 0.31
C PHE A 39 -18.99 -7.11 -0.59
N MET A 40 -18.37 -8.19 -0.10
CA MET A 40 -18.27 -9.47 -0.79
C MET A 40 -18.93 -10.60 0.02
N GLN A 41 -19.59 -11.55 -0.62
CA GLN A 41 -19.87 -12.87 -0.05
C GLN A 41 -18.64 -13.76 -0.22
N GLY A 42 -17.93 -14.05 0.87
CA GLY A 42 -16.62 -14.73 0.91
C GLY A 42 -16.67 -16.26 0.83
N PHE A 43 -17.65 -16.84 0.15
CA PHE A 43 -17.81 -18.30 0.03
C PHE A 43 -18.81 -18.68 -1.06
N TYR A 44 -18.83 -19.96 -1.42
CA TYR A 44 -19.78 -20.57 -2.35
C TYR A 44 -20.18 -21.97 -1.86
N TRP A 45 -21.23 -22.57 -2.44
CA TRP A 45 -21.85 -23.77 -1.87
C TRP A 45 -20.90 -24.98 -1.75
N ASN A 46 -19.93 -25.10 -2.65
CA ASN A 46 -18.93 -26.16 -2.66
C ASN A 46 -17.53 -25.70 -2.20
N SER A 47 -17.43 -24.64 -1.36
CA SER A 47 -16.17 -24.22 -0.75
C SER A 47 -15.42 -25.40 -0.13
N PRO A 48 -14.09 -25.54 -0.28
CA PRO A 48 -13.33 -26.70 0.15
C PRO A 48 -13.56 -27.09 1.62
N PRO A 49 -13.84 -28.36 1.94
CA PRO A 49 -13.91 -28.85 3.31
C PRO A 49 -12.52 -29.21 3.85
N GLY A 50 -12.29 -28.96 5.14
CA GLY A 50 -11.10 -29.42 5.87
C GLY A 50 -10.20 -28.28 6.34
N GLY A 51 -10.76 -27.35 7.12
CA GLY A 51 -10.00 -26.38 7.91
C GLY A 51 -9.53 -25.12 7.16
N ILE A 52 -9.09 -25.27 5.91
CA ILE A 52 -8.28 -24.24 5.21
C ILE A 52 -9.01 -22.97 4.72
N TRP A 53 -10.32 -22.78 4.98
CA TRP A 53 -11.06 -21.67 4.34
C TRP A 53 -10.83 -20.31 5.02
N TYR A 54 -10.77 -20.25 6.35
CA TYR A 54 -10.44 -19.00 7.05
C TYR A 54 -9.02 -18.51 6.74
N ASP A 55 -8.06 -19.43 6.58
CA ASP A 55 -6.72 -19.11 6.07
C ASP A 55 -6.75 -18.63 4.61
N SER A 56 -7.54 -19.29 3.75
CA SER A 56 -7.72 -18.88 2.35
C SER A 56 -8.30 -17.46 2.24
N LEU A 57 -9.21 -17.08 3.14
CA LEU A 57 -9.74 -15.73 3.23
C LEU A 57 -8.72 -14.73 3.80
N SER A 58 -7.98 -15.11 4.84
CA SER A 58 -6.92 -14.28 5.44
C SER A 58 -5.86 -13.88 4.39
N ASN A 59 -5.44 -14.82 3.55
CA ASN A 59 -4.48 -14.58 2.47
C ASN A 59 -4.94 -13.59 1.39
N ILE A 60 -6.24 -13.29 1.28
CA ILE A 60 -6.78 -12.31 0.32
C ILE A 60 -7.24 -10.99 0.96
N ALA A 61 -7.15 -10.83 2.29
CA ALA A 61 -7.66 -9.64 2.99
C ALA A 61 -7.09 -8.32 2.43
N ALA A 62 -5.76 -8.25 2.26
CA ALA A 62 -5.09 -7.09 1.67
C ALA A 62 -5.50 -6.81 0.21
N ARG A 63 -5.82 -7.86 -0.57
CA ARG A 63 -6.30 -7.74 -1.95
C ARG A 63 -7.73 -7.18 -2.03
N LEU A 64 -8.59 -7.55 -1.08
CA LEU A 64 -9.94 -6.99 -0.96
C LEU A 64 -9.91 -5.55 -0.45
N ALA A 65 -9.03 -5.26 0.52
CA ALA A 65 -8.83 -3.91 1.04
C ALA A 65 -8.24 -2.93 0.01
N SER A 66 -7.43 -3.41 -0.95
CA SER A 66 -6.89 -2.60 -2.05
C SER A 66 -7.87 -2.45 -3.22
N ALA A 67 -8.70 -3.47 -3.49
CA ALA A 67 -9.83 -3.38 -4.42
C ALA A 67 -10.89 -2.34 -3.97
N GLY A 68 -10.93 -2.02 -2.67
CA GLY A 68 -11.90 -1.12 -2.08
C GLY A 68 -13.17 -1.80 -1.59
N PHE A 69 -13.14 -3.09 -1.25
CA PHE A 69 -14.21 -3.66 -0.43
C PHE A 69 -14.17 -3.06 0.98
N GLY A 70 -15.35 -2.87 1.57
CA GLY A 70 -15.51 -2.43 2.95
C GLY A 70 -15.88 -3.53 3.93
N ALA A 71 -16.50 -4.62 3.46
CA ALA A 71 -16.81 -5.78 4.30
C ALA A 71 -16.76 -7.12 3.55
N LEU A 72 -16.66 -8.21 4.29
CA LEU A 72 -16.76 -9.59 3.82
C LEU A 72 -17.81 -10.36 4.67
N TRP A 73 -18.84 -10.88 4.02
CA TRP A 73 -19.80 -11.83 4.59
C TRP A 73 -19.21 -13.25 4.52
N ILE A 74 -18.92 -13.83 5.69
CA ILE A 74 -18.37 -15.19 5.84
C ILE A 74 -19.50 -16.23 5.95
N PRO A 75 -19.27 -17.52 5.67
CA PRO A 75 -20.28 -18.56 5.89
C PRO A 75 -20.54 -18.80 7.39
N PRO A 76 -21.61 -19.51 7.79
CA PRO A 76 -21.92 -19.75 9.20
C PRO A 76 -20.80 -20.53 9.88
N ALA A 77 -20.20 -19.95 10.92
CA ALA A 77 -19.02 -20.51 11.61
C ALA A 77 -19.36 -21.38 12.83
N SER A 78 -20.64 -21.53 13.19
CA SER A 78 -21.10 -22.45 14.23
C SER A 78 -21.14 -23.88 13.71
N LYS A 79 -20.82 -24.86 14.57
CA LYS A 79 -20.88 -26.29 14.23
C LYS A 79 -22.29 -26.70 13.81
N GLY A 80 -22.40 -27.08 12.54
CA GLY A 80 -23.61 -27.65 11.95
C GLY A 80 -23.93 -29.06 12.46
N GLY A 81 -25.07 -29.59 12.03
CA GLY A 81 -25.56 -30.93 12.31
C GLY A 81 -24.69 -32.07 11.74
N GLY A 82 -23.69 -31.75 10.92
CA GLY A 82 -22.58 -32.63 10.54
C GLY A 82 -21.26 -31.85 10.53
N GLY A 83 -20.15 -32.51 10.90
CA GLY A 83 -18.87 -31.84 11.18
C GLY A 83 -18.33 -30.91 10.07
N LEU A 84 -18.45 -31.34 8.81
CA LEU A 84 -18.02 -30.58 7.62
C LEU A 84 -19.22 -29.99 6.83
N SER A 85 -20.32 -29.69 7.52
CA SER A 85 -21.51 -29.01 6.97
C SER A 85 -21.20 -27.60 6.47
N MET A 86 -22.04 -27.08 5.57
CA MET A 86 -22.02 -25.67 5.16
C MET A 86 -22.52 -24.71 6.25
N GLY A 87 -23.01 -25.21 7.39
CA GLY A 87 -23.40 -24.40 8.56
C GLY A 87 -24.88 -24.05 8.63
N TYR A 88 -25.63 -24.14 7.52
CA TYR A 88 -27.10 -23.96 7.44
C TYR A 88 -27.94 -25.06 8.12
N ASP A 89 -27.35 -25.80 9.06
CA ASP A 89 -28.01 -26.84 9.88
C ASP A 89 -27.55 -26.75 11.35
N VAL A 90 -27.33 -25.53 11.86
CA VAL A 90 -26.66 -25.25 13.16
C VAL A 90 -27.12 -26.19 14.29
N TYR A 91 -26.13 -26.83 14.91
CA TYR A 91 -26.32 -27.70 16.06
C TYR A 91 -25.84 -27.03 17.36
N ASP A 92 -24.63 -26.47 17.38
CA ASP A 92 -24.05 -25.80 18.54
C ASP A 92 -23.56 -24.39 18.17
N TYR A 93 -24.36 -23.40 18.55
CA TYR A 93 -24.10 -21.98 18.34
C TYR A 93 -22.74 -21.52 18.91
N TYR A 94 -22.24 -22.16 19.97
CA TYR A 94 -21.00 -21.75 20.66
C TYR A 94 -19.78 -22.65 20.35
N ASP A 95 -19.91 -23.61 19.43
CA ASP A 95 -18.78 -24.37 18.90
C ASP A 95 -18.37 -23.82 17.54
N PHE A 96 -17.33 -22.98 17.55
CA PHE A 96 -16.75 -22.37 16.35
C PHE A 96 -15.60 -23.22 15.76
N GLY A 97 -15.62 -24.54 15.98
CA GLY A 97 -14.57 -25.46 15.54
C GLY A 97 -13.60 -25.90 16.64
N ASN A 98 -14.06 -25.97 17.90
CA ASN A 98 -13.26 -26.31 19.07
C ASN A 98 -13.69 -27.60 19.79
N TYR A 99 -14.92 -28.06 19.58
CA TYR A 99 -15.44 -29.26 20.26
C TYR A 99 -15.55 -30.44 19.29
N ASN A 100 -15.06 -31.61 19.70
CA ASN A 100 -15.19 -32.84 18.92
C ASN A 100 -16.64 -33.36 18.97
N GLN A 101 -17.50 -32.85 18.09
CA GLN A 101 -18.90 -33.21 17.99
C GLN A 101 -19.39 -33.19 16.54
N LYS A 102 -20.44 -33.98 16.27
CA LYS A 102 -20.99 -34.25 14.92
C LYS A 102 -19.97 -34.75 13.88
N GLY A 103 -18.80 -35.22 14.32
CA GLY A 103 -17.80 -35.90 13.50
C GLY A 103 -16.46 -35.17 13.32
N SER A 104 -16.30 -33.94 13.84
CA SER A 104 -15.06 -33.17 13.74
C SER A 104 -14.87 -32.21 14.92
N ILE A 105 -13.61 -31.79 15.14
CA ILE A 105 -13.28 -30.64 16.00
C ILE A 105 -13.56 -29.35 15.24
N GLU A 106 -12.86 -29.13 14.14
CA GLU A 106 -13.07 -28.01 13.21
C GLU A 106 -14.48 -28.01 12.61
N THR A 107 -14.90 -26.85 12.11
CA THR A 107 -16.02 -26.76 11.16
C THR A 107 -15.56 -27.23 9.77
N ARG A 108 -16.40 -27.06 8.74
CA ARG A 108 -15.94 -27.18 7.35
C ARG A 108 -14.80 -26.22 7.01
N PHE A 109 -14.88 -25.00 7.54
CA PHE A 109 -14.14 -23.82 7.09
C PHE A 109 -12.89 -23.50 7.92
N GLY A 110 -12.75 -24.12 9.10
CA GLY A 110 -11.67 -23.87 10.06
C GLY A 110 -12.02 -24.23 11.50
N SER A 111 -11.00 -24.23 12.33
CA SER A 111 -11.06 -24.11 13.78
C SER A 111 -11.41 -22.68 14.21
N ARG A 112 -11.68 -22.50 15.51
CA ARG A 112 -11.87 -21.16 16.07
C ARG A 112 -10.60 -20.30 15.95
N THR A 113 -9.42 -20.91 16.08
CA THR A 113 -8.13 -20.19 16.02
C THR A 113 -7.91 -19.57 14.65
N GLU A 114 -8.20 -20.31 13.57
CA GLU A 114 -8.09 -19.80 12.19
C GLU A 114 -9.17 -18.73 11.91
N MET A 115 -10.37 -18.88 12.51
CA MET A 115 -11.42 -17.85 12.45
C MET A 115 -11.01 -16.57 13.18
N GLU A 116 -10.46 -16.65 14.38
CA GLU A 116 -10.00 -15.50 15.17
C GLU A 116 -8.78 -14.82 14.54
N ASN A 117 -7.88 -15.59 13.92
CA ASN A 117 -6.80 -15.08 13.07
C ASN A 117 -7.36 -14.30 11.86
N MET A 118 -8.34 -14.87 11.15
CA MET A 118 -9.01 -14.18 10.03
C MET A 118 -9.67 -12.87 10.49
N VAL A 119 -10.33 -12.84 11.66
CA VAL A 119 -10.89 -11.60 12.23
C VAL A 119 -9.79 -10.54 12.41
N GLN A 120 -8.66 -10.88 13.03
CA GLN A 120 -7.55 -9.95 13.24
C GLN A 120 -6.92 -9.46 11.92
N VAL A 121 -6.78 -10.34 10.93
CA VAL A 121 -6.22 -10.03 9.61
C VAL A 121 -7.15 -9.11 8.79
N PHE A 122 -8.47 -9.28 8.87
CA PHE A 122 -9.42 -8.40 8.19
C PHE A 122 -9.54 -7.02 8.88
N GLN A 123 -9.48 -6.99 10.21
CA GLN A 123 -9.43 -5.74 10.98
C GLN A 123 -8.19 -4.90 10.66
N SER A 124 -7.00 -5.52 10.58
CA SER A 124 -5.75 -4.78 10.32
C SER A 124 -5.68 -4.10 8.95
N VAL A 125 -6.45 -4.60 7.96
CA VAL A 125 -6.59 -3.97 6.63
C VAL A 125 -7.81 -3.05 6.48
N GLY A 126 -8.62 -2.91 7.53
CA GLY A 126 -9.79 -2.03 7.58
C GLY A 126 -10.99 -2.54 6.76
N VAL A 127 -11.24 -3.85 6.77
CA VAL A 127 -12.39 -4.50 6.13
C VAL A 127 -13.22 -5.22 7.20
N GLU A 128 -14.49 -4.87 7.32
CA GLU A 128 -15.42 -5.46 8.29
C GLU A 128 -15.76 -6.93 7.97
N LEU A 129 -16.11 -7.72 8.98
CA LEU A 129 -16.64 -9.07 8.81
C LEU A 129 -18.11 -9.16 9.21
N PHE A 130 -18.93 -9.74 8.33
CA PHE A 130 -20.34 -10.05 8.60
C PHE A 130 -20.53 -11.55 8.80
N TYR A 131 -21.18 -11.90 9.91
CA TYR A 131 -21.46 -13.28 10.29
C TYR A 131 -22.78 -13.77 9.68
N ASP A 132 -22.83 -15.01 9.20
CA ASP A 132 -24.07 -15.61 8.69
C ASP A 132 -24.88 -16.28 9.82
N ALA A 133 -25.92 -15.59 10.29
CA ALA A 133 -26.69 -15.96 11.47
C ALA A 133 -27.93 -16.80 11.11
N VAL A 134 -27.78 -18.10 11.25
CA VAL A 134 -28.85 -19.11 11.08
C VAL A 134 -29.63 -19.27 12.39
N ILE A 135 -30.66 -18.43 12.56
CA ILE A 135 -31.43 -18.29 13.81
C ILE A 135 -32.90 -18.74 13.70
N ASN A 136 -33.30 -19.33 12.58
CA ASN A 136 -34.65 -19.85 12.37
C ASN A 136 -34.86 -21.26 12.97
N HIS A 137 -33.88 -22.15 12.87
CA HIS A 137 -34.05 -23.58 13.12
C HIS A 137 -32.77 -24.20 13.72
N SER A 138 -32.78 -25.48 14.07
CA SER A 138 -31.57 -26.22 14.47
C SER A 138 -31.52 -27.64 13.89
N GLY A 139 -30.35 -28.08 13.43
CA GLY A 139 -30.15 -29.34 12.72
C GLY A 139 -29.64 -30.51 13.57
N ASN A 140 -30.04 -31.73 13.18
CA ASN A 140 -29.52 -33.02 13.65
C ASN A 140 -29.27 -33.14 15.17
N ALA A 141 -30.31 -32.94 15.97
CA ALA A 141 -30.25 -33.10 17.43
C ALA A 141 -29.94 -34.55 17.87
N ASP A 142 -29.64 -34.74 19.15
CA ASP A 142 -29.12 -36.01 19.65
C ASP A 142 -30.22 -37.04 19.94
N GLN A 143 -31.44 -36.58 20.24
CA GLN A 143 -32.57 -37.45 20.55
C GLN A 143 -33.88 -36.91 19.95
N GLN A 144 -34.70 -37.83 19.47
CA GLN A 144 -36.09 -37.57 19.08
C GLN A 144 -36.98 -37.58 20.34
N ALA A 145 -37.88 -36.60 20.45
CA ALA A 145 -38.88 -36.54 21.50
C ALA A 145 -40.24 -36.08 20.95
N PRO A 146 -41.37 -36.40 21.63
CA PRO A 146 -42.65 -35.78 21.33
C PRO A 146 -42.57 -34.25 21.41
N TYR A 147 -43.28 -33.57 20.52
CA TYR A 147 -43.55 -32.14 20.70
C TYR A 147 -44.39 -31.93 21.96
N GLN A 148 -44.32 -30.74 22.58
CA GLN A 148 -45.13 -30.51 23.79
C GLN A 148 -46.63 -30.39 23.50
N CYS A 149 -47.00 -30.10 22.24
CA CYS A 149 -48.38 -29.99 21.79
C CYS A 149 -48.59 -30.72 20.45
N GLY A 150 -49.84 -31.10 20.16
CA GLY A 150 -50.18 -31.94 19.02
C GLY A 150 -49.85 -33.43 19.22
N THR A 151 -49.70 -34.18 18.13
CA THR A 151 -49.48 -35.64 18.12
C THR A 151 -48.18 -36.08 17.44
N GLY A 152 -47.29 -35.13 17.15
CA GLY A 152 -46.02 -35.37 16.45
C GLY A 152 -44.82 -35.56 17.36
N SER A 153 -43.66 -35.81 16.74
CA SER A 153 -42.34 -35.82 17.39
C SER A 153 -41.28 -35.31 16.41
N GLY A 154 -40.16 -34.81 16.96
CA GLY A 154 -39.03 -34.28 16.19
C GLY A 154 -37.71 -34.50 16.93
N TYR A 155 -36.59 -34.24 16.26
CA TYR A 155 -35.25 -34.24 16.83
C TYR A 155 -35.03 -32.93 17.60
N VAL A 156 -35.66 -32.80 18.76
CA VAL A 156 -35.79 -31.55 19.51
C VAL A 156 -34.96 -31.49 20.80
N ILE A 157 -34.10 -32.50 21.07
CA ILE A 157 -33.25 -32.55 22.26
C ILE A 157 -31.77 -32.35 21.87
N PHE A 158 -31.21 -31.20 22.23
CA PHE A 158 -29.84 -30.78 21.90
C PHE A 158 -28.99 -30.65 23.17
N ASN A 159 -27.86 -31.36 23.20
CA ASN A 159 -26.90 -31.39 24.30
C ASN A 159 -25.51 -30.91 23.78
N PRO A 160 -25.39 -29.64 23.36
CA PRO A 160 -24.15 -29.09 22.80
C PRO A 160 -22.96 -29.24 23.75
N LEU A 161 -21.78 -29.63 23.24
CA LEU A 161 -20.57 -29.78 24.06
C LEU A 161 -20.04 -28.44 24.58
N SER A 162 -20.44 -27.30 23.98
CA SER A 162 -20.21 -25.97 24.56
C SER A 162 -20.89 -25.76 25.91
N GLY A 163 -21.87 -26.61 26.27
CA GLY A 163 -22.68 -26.49 27.49
C GLY A 163 -23.65 -25.30 27.48
N ARG A 164 -23.69 -24.51 26.40
CA ARG A 164 -24.51 -23.30 26.26
C ARG A 164 -25.73 -23.55 25.37
N PHE A 165 -26.83 -22.87 25.69
CA PHE A 165 -28.09 -22.95 24.92
C PHE A 165 -28.55 -24.39 24.61
N GLN A 166 -28.62 -25.24 25.64
CA GLN A 166 -29.32 -26.54 25.55
C GLN A 166 -30.77 -26.32 25.12
N ARG A 167 -31.29 -27.18 24.24
CA ARG A 167 -32.66 -27.05 23.68
C ARG A 167 -33.44 -28.34 23.87
N THR A 168 -34.73 -28.19 24.13
CA THR A 168 -35.69 -29.28 24.34
C THR A 168 -36.94 -29.05 23.47
N ALA A 169 -37.90 -29.98 23.52
CA ALA A 169 -39.23 -29.79 22.90
C ALA A 169 -39.96 -28.49 23.30
N ALA A 170 -39.54 -27.79 24.36
CA ALA A 170 -40.05 -26.46 24.69
C ALA A 170 -39.60 -25.36 23.72
N ASN A 171 -38.44 -25.51 23.07
CA ASN A 171 -37.78 -24.46 22.30
C ASN A 171 -38.15 -24.44 20.82
N PHE A 172 -38.95 -25.40 20.35
CA PHE A 172 -39.31 -25.59 18.94
C PHE A 172 -40.82 -25.57 18.73
N HIS A 173 -41.29 -25.26 17.52
CA HIS A 173 -42.70 -25.41 17.15
C HIS A 173 -43.04 -26.89 16.81
N PRO A 174 -44.23 -27.40 17.17
CA PRO A 174 -45.20 -26.84 18.11
C PRO A 174 -44.84 -27.12 19.59
N ASN A 175 -45.17 -26.19 20.49
CA ASN A 175 -45.01 -26.33 21.94
C ASN A 175 -46.21 -25.78 22.72
N ASN A 176 -46.06 -25.64 24.05
CA ASN A 176 -47.12 -25.17 24.95
C ASN A 176 -47.44 -23.65 24.83
N ILE A 177 -46.55 -22.85 24.25
CA ILE A 177 -46.78 -21.43 23.96
C ILE A 177 -47.42 -21.29 22.58
N HIS A 178 -46.75 -21.80 21.54
CA HIS A 178 -47.23 -21.82 20.15
C HIS A 178 -47.46 -23.28 19.71
N CYS A 179 -48.72 -23.73 19.77
CA CYS A 179 -49.12 -25.12 19.43
C CYS A 179 -49.45 -25.30 17.93
N ASP A 180 -49.50 -24.20 17.17
CA ASP A 180 -49.77 -24.19 15.75
C ASP A 180 -48.56 -24.61 14.90
N ASN A 181 -48.81 -24.84 13.59
CA ASN A 181 -47.79 -25.09 12.58
C ASN A 181 -48.02 -24.17 11.37
N ASN A 182 -48.14 -22.87 11.62
CA ASN A 182 -48.56 -21.88 10.62
C ASN A 182 -47.38 -21.33 9.80
N ALA A 183 -47.36 -21.66 8.50
CA ALA A 183 -46.46 -21.01 7.56
C ALA A 183 -46.79 -19.51 7.39
N PRO A 184 -45.78 -18.63 7.18
CA PRO A 184 -44.38 -18.95 6.94
C PRO A 184 -43.47 -19.02 8.18
N TYR A 185 -43.99 -18.74 9.40
CA TYR A 185 -43.16 -18.44 10.57
C TYR A 185 -43.07 -19.54 11.64
N HIS A 186 -44.06 -20.41 11.74
CA HIS A 186 -44.14 -21.47 12.74
C HIS A 186 -44.18 -22.83 12.04
N ASN A 187 -43.24 -23.13 11.15
CA ASN A 187 -43.28 -24.39 10.41
C ASN A 187 -41.92 -24.96 10.01
N LYS A 188 -41.81 -26.28 10.13
CA LYS A 188 -40.61 -27.06 9.83
C LYS A 188 -40.31 -27.13 8.31
N ILE A 189 -39.68 -26.08 7.77
CA ILE A 189 -39.27 -26.01 6.36
C ILE A 189 -37.92 -26.71 6.12
N PHE A 190 -36.94 -26.44 6.99
CA PHE A 190 -35.55 -26.90 6.82
C PHE A 190 -35.20 -27.97 7.86
N PHE A 191 -35.05 -27.56 9.12
CA PHE A 191 -34.83 -28.43 10.29
C PHE A 191 -35.85 -28.08 11.39
N GLU A 192 -35.67 -28.53 12.63
CA GLU A 192 -36.63 -28.23 13.70
C GLU A 192 -36.71 -26.71 13.94
N ASP A 193 -37.91 -26.16 13.82
CA ASP A 193 -38.21 -24.74 13.75
C ASP A 193 -38.25 -24.10 15.15
N LEU A 194 -37.46 -23.05 15.38
CA LEU A 194 -37.28 -22.45 16.72
C LEU A 194 -38.48 -21.58 17.11
N CYS A 195 -38.97 -21.76 18.32
CA CYS A 195 -39.99 -20.89 18.91
C CYS A 195 -39.32 -19.76 19.69
N HIS A 196 -39.09 -18.63 19.03
CA HIS A 196 -38.48 -17.43 19.63
C HIS A 196 -39.28 -16.87 20.80
N TYR A 197 -40.60 -17.08 20.83
CA TYR A 197 -41.48 -16.71 21.94
C TYR A 197 -41.40 -17.64 23.16
N SER A 198 -40.82 -18.83 23.01
CA SER A 198 -40.59 -19.73 24.14
C SER A 198 -39.49 -19.19 25.05
N ALA A 199 -39.70 -19.34 26.36
CA ALA A 199 -38.91 -18.67 27.39
C ALA A 199 -37.41 -18.97 27.24
N GLY A 200 -36.62 -17.91 27.01
CA GLY A 200 -35.17 -17.99 26.84
C GLY A 200 -34.68 -18.39 25.45
N THR A 201 -35.53 -18.75 24.48
CA THR A 201 -35.06 -19.10 23.12
C THR A 201 -34.48 -17.89 22.40
N LYS A 202 -35.28 -16.83 22.18
CA LYS A 202 -34.80 -15.57 21.56
C LYS A 202 -33.70 -14.93 22.39
N ASP A 203 -33.82 -14.95 23.71
CA ASP A 203 -32.86 -14.28 24.59
C ASP A 203 -31.49 -14.99 24.56
N SER A 204 -31.45 -16.32 24.42
CA SER A 204 -30.21 -17.08 24.19
C SER A 204 -29.58 -16.80 22.83
N LEU A 205 -30.41 -16.56 21.79
CA LEU A 205 -29.94 -16.15 20.46
C LEU A 205 -29.37 -14.73 20.49
N ILE A 206 -29.99 -13.79 21.21
CA ILE A 206 -29.46 -12.43 21.40
C ILE A 206 -28.13 -12.48 22.18
N VAL A 207 -28.04 -13.24 23.27
CA VAL A 207 -26.76 -13.42 24.01
C VAL A 207 -25.68 -14.09 23.15
N TRP A 208 -26.05 -14.96 22.21
CA TRP A 208 -25.11 -15.53 21.24
C TRP A 208 -24.67 -14.51 20.18
N MET A 209 -25.58 -13.71 19.63
CA MET A 209 -25.22 -12.62 18.70
C MET A 209 -24.34 -11.57 19.39
N ASP A 210 -24.60 -11.27 20.66
CA ASP A 210 -23.76 -10.39 21.48
C ASP A 210 -22.35 -10.95 21.63
N TYR A 211 -22.21 -12.26 21.90
CA TYR A 211 -20.93 -12.97 21.90
C TYR A 211 -20.20 -12.92 20.54
N VAL A 212 -20.93 -13.00 19.42
CA VAL A 212 -20.34 -12.90 18.07
C VAL A 212 -19.79 -11.49 17.79
N ILE A 213 -20.45 -10.43 18.26
CA ILE A 213 -19.97 -9.05 18.11
C ILE A 213 -18.89 -8.70 19.13
N ASN A 214 -19.09 -9.00 20.42
CA ASN A 214 -18.26 -8.50 21.52
C ASN A 214 -17.08 -9.41 21.86
N ASP A 215 -17.25 -10.73 21.88
CA ASP A 215 -16.15 -11.67 22.17
C ASP A 215 -15.39 -12.08 20.89
N LEU A 216 -16.09 -12.26 19.76
CA LEU A 216 -15.51 -12.67 18.47
C LEU A 216 -15.26 -11.51 17.50
N GLN A 217 -15.60 -10.27 17.87
CA GLN A 217 -15.21 -9.04 17.18
C GLN A 217 -15.67 -8.93 15.70
N PHE A 218 -16.81 -9.56 15.36
CA PHE A 218 -17.51 -9.33 14.08
C PHE A 218 -18.26 -7.98 14.09
N ASN A 219 -18.58 -7.46 12.90
CA ASN A 219 -19.10 -6.09 12.72
C ASN A 219 -20.56 -6.02 12.24
N GLY A 220 -21.14 -7.15 11.83
CA GLY A 220 -22.48 -7.20 11.25
C GLY A 220 -22.99 -8.63 11.02
N PHE A 221 -24.21 -8.74 10.54
CA PHE A 221 -24.87 -10.02 10.27
C PHE A 221 -25.54 -10.08 8.91
N ARG A 222 -25.44 -11.23 8.24
CA ARG A 222 -26.46 -11.71 7.29
C ARG A 222 -27.43 -12.58 8.08
N ILE A 223 -28.72 -12.31 8.00
CA ILE A 223 -29.76 -13.12 8.67
C ILE A 223 -30.32 -14.10 7.66
N ASP A 224 -30.08 -15.39 7.90
CA ASP A 224 -30.58 -16.50 7.10
C ASP A 224 -32.11 -16.62 7.16
N ALA A 225 -32.73 -17.01 6.04
CA ALA A 225 -34.13 -17.41 5.96
C ALA A 225 -35.12 -16.41 6.61
N ILE A 226 -34.82 -15.11 6.63
CA ILE A 226 -35.49 -14.12 7.51
C ILE A 226 -37.02 -14.04 7.31
N LYS A 227 -37.49 -14.39 6.10
CA LYS A 227 -38.89 -14.58 5.71
C LYS A 227 -39.67 -15.55 6.62
N HIS A 228 -38.96 -16.42 7.31
CA HIS A 228 -39.49 -17.46 8.18
C HIS A 228 -39.38 -17.11 9.68
N ILE A 229 -38.90 -15.90 9.99
CA ILE A 229 -38.86 -15.34 11.34
C ILE A 229 -39.84 -14.16 11.40
N GLU A 230 -40.66 -14.07 12.44
CA GLU A 230 -41.66 -12.99 12.52
C GLU A 230 -41.02 -11.58 12.58
N PRO A 231 -41.59 -10.57 11.88
CA PRO A 231 -41.08 -9.20 11.88
C PRO A 231 -40.90 -8.58 13.28
N GLN A 232 -41.75 -8.95 14.25
CA GLN A 232 -41.63 -8.48 15.63
C GLN A 232 -40.40 -9.07 16.36
N ILE A 233 -39.99 -10.28 16.02
CA ILE A 233 -38.77 -10.91 16.58
C ILE A 233 -37.53 -10.25 15.98
N ILE A 234 -37.50 -10.02 14.66
CA ILE A 234 -36.41 -9.26 14.02
C ILE A 234 -36.34 -7.81 14.52
N ALA A 235 -37.48 -7.17 14.79
CA ALA A 235 -37.49 -5.86 15.42
C ALA A 235 -36.84 -5.87 16.81
N GLN A 236 -37.15 -6.87 17.66
CA GLN A 236 -36.52 -7.01 18.98
C GLN A 236 -35.02 -7.33 18.91
N ILE A 237 -34.58 -8.12 17.93
CA ILE A 237 -33.15 -8.43 17.71
C ILE A 237 -32.41 -7.17 17.24
N THR A 238 -32.93 -6.46 16.24
CA THR A 238 -32.30 -5.22 15.73
C THR A 238 -32.31 -4.09 16.76
N GLN A 239 -33.28 -4.06 17.68
CA GLN A 239 -33.29 -3.17 18.85
C GLN A 239 -32.23 -3.49 19.90
N ALA A 240 -31.78 -4.74 20.02
CA ALA A 240 -30.65 -5.11 20.88
C ALA A 240 -29.30 -4.65 20.30
N PHE A 241 -29.22 -4.48 18.97
CA PHE A 241 -28.01 -4.18 18.23
C PHE A 241 -28.15 -2.92 17.33
N PRO A 242 -28.54 -1.75 17.87
CA PRO A 242 -29.03 -0.60 17.08
C PRO A 242 -27.96 0.08 16.20
N ALA A 243 -26.68 -0.24 16.39
CA ALA A 243 -25.55 0.27 15.61
C ALA A 243 -24.96 -0.78 14.63
N ILE A 244 -25.45 -2.02 14.65
CA ILE A 244 -24.88 -3.14 13.89
C ILE A 244 -25.60 -3.29 12.54
N TYR A 245 -24.85 -3.46 11.46
CA TYR A 245 -25.45 -3.70 10.15
C TYR A 245 -26.04 -5.11 10.07
N MET A 246 -27.33 -5.22 9.73
CA MET A 246 -28.01 -6.49 9.50
C MET A 246 -28.67 -6.51 8.11
N VAL A 247 -28.39 -7.55 7.33
CA VAL A 247 -29.03 -7.79 6.02
C VAL A 247 -29.75 -9.13 6.00
N GLY A 248 -31.07 -9.10 5.77
CA GLY A 248 -31.94 -10.27 5.78
C GLY A 248 -32.16 -10.88 4.40
N GLU A 249 -32.12 -12.21 4.36
CA GLU A 249 -32.41 -13.00 3.17
C GLU A 249 -33.93 -13.28 3.05
N HIS A 250 -34.67 -12.28 2.56
CA HIS A 250 -36.12 -12.40 2.34
C HIS A 250 -36.45 -12.75 0.89
N TRP A 251 -36.24 -14.01 0.49
CA TRP A 251 -36.46 -14.46 -0.89
C TRP A 251 -37.95 -14.45 -1.30
N SER A 252 -38.34 -13.37 -1.97
CA SER A 252 -39.73 -13.05 -2.36
C SER A 252 -39.80 -12.07 -3.53
N GLY A 253 -41.02 -11.81 -4.02
CA GLY A 253 -41.32 -10.64 -4.84
C GLY A 253 -41.40 -9.34 -4.02
N VAL A 254 -41.34 -8.20 -4.72
CA VAL A 254 -41.28 -6.83 -4.15
C VAL A 254 -42.26 -6.58 -2.99
N GLY A 255 -43.54 -6.92 -3.17
CA GLY A 255 -44.59 -6.61 -2.20
C GLY A 255 -44.34 -7.24 -0.83
N GLU A 256 -44.09 -8.56 -0.78
CA GLU A 256 -43.81 -9.28 0.46
C GLU A 256 -42.57 -8.73 1.19
N ILE A 257 -41.52 -8.37 0.46
CA ILE A 257 -40.28 -7.81 1.05
C ILE A 257 -40.55 -6.43 1.67
N ILE A 258 -41.28 -5.56 0.97
CA ILE A 258 -41.62 -4.22 1.46
C ILE A 258 -42.59 -4.31 2.65
N ASP A 259 -43.59 -5.20 2.59
CA ASP A 259 -44.52 -5.42 3.69
C ASP A 259 -43.82 -6.01 4.93
N TYR A 260 -42.85 -6.91 4.74
CA TYR A 260 -42.01 -7.43 5.84
C TYR A 260 -41.16 -6.31 6.47
N TYR A 261 -40.45 -5.54 5.65
CA TYR A 261 -39.65 -4.40 6.12
C TYR A 261 -40.49 -3.37 6.89
N ASN A 262 -41.66 -3.00 6.35
CA ASN A 262 -42.58 -2.08 7.00
C ASN A 262 -43.08 -2.62 8.35
N GLN A 263 -43.26 -3.94 8.50
CA GLN A 263 -43.60 -4.55 9.77
C GLN A 263 -42.43 -4.54 10.77
N VAL A 264 -41.19 -4.77 10.34
CA VAL A 264 -40.01 -4.61 11.21
C VAL A 264 -39.87 -3.17 11.70
N VAL A 265 -39.95 -2.19 10.79
CA VAL A 265 -39.80 -0.75 11.11
C VAL A 265 -40.95 -0.22 11.97
N SER A 266 -42.19 -0.65 11.74
CA SER A 266 -43.33 -0.24 12.59
C SER A 266 -43.33 -0.88 13.98
N ASN A 267 -42.65 -2.02 14.16
CA ASN A 267 -42.28 -2.55 15.49
C ASN A 267 -41.04 -1.85 16.09
N GLY A 268 -40.47 -0.85 15.41
CA GLY A 268 -39.32 -0.06 15.86
C GLY A 268 -37.96 -0.73 15.61
N GLY A 269 -37.87 -1.71 14.71
CA GLY A 269 -36.63 -2.34 14.28
C GLY A 269 -35.94 -1.61 13.11
N ASN A 270 -34.75 -2.08 12.75
CA ASN A 270 -33.99 -1.58 11.59
C ASN A 270 -33.24 -2.73 10.91
N VAL A 271 -33.55 -3.03 9.65
CA VAL A 271 -32.94 -4.13 8.90
C VAL A 271 -32.80 -3.76 7.42
N SER A 272 -31.71 -4.19 6.78
CA SER A 272 -31.59 -4.19 5.31
C SER A 272 -32.12 -5.50 4.73
N LEU A 273 -32.58 -5.54 3.49
CA LEU A 273 -32.98 -6.79 2.81
C LEU A 273 -32.29 -6.93 1.45
N PHE A 274 -32.04 -8.16 1.03
CA PHE A 274 -31.45 -8.46 -0.29
C PHE A 274 -32.46 -8.26 -1.43
N ASP A 275 -32.04 -7.59 -2.52
CA ASP A 275 -32.87 -7.27 -3.68
C ASP A 275 -32.99 -8.43 -4.68
N PHE A 276 -33.63 -9.52 -4.22
CA PHE A 276 -34.00 -10.65 -5.09
C PHE A 276 -34.80 -10.21 -6.33
N PRO A 277 -35.77 -9.28 -6.26
CA PRO A 277 -36.48 -8.79 -7.44
C PRO A 277 -35.56 -8.16 -8.49
N LEU A 278 -34.58 -7.34 -8.09
CA LEU A 278 -33.60 -6.80 -9.02
C LEU A 278 -32.73 -7.90 -9.62
N ARG A 279 -32.24 -8.84 -8.80
CA ARG A 279 -31.36 -9.93 -9.25
C ARG A 279 -32.00 -10.76 -10.37
N TYR A 280 -33.29 -11.07 -10.29
CA TYR A 280 -33.97 -11.78 -11.39
C TYR A 280 -34.04 -10.97 -12.68
N VAL A 281 -34.32 -9.66 -12.63
CA VAL A 281 -34.33 -8.79 -13.82
C VAL A 281 -32.93 -8.68 -14.43
N LEU A 282 -31.89 -8.58 -13.61
CA LEU A 282 -30.50 -8.58 -14.06
C LEU A 282 -30.09 -9.92 -14.68
N LYS A 283 -30.52 -11.05 -14.11
CA LYS A 283 -30.28 -12.38 -14.69
C LYS A 283 -30.95 -12.54 -16.05
N ASP A 284 -32.20 -12.08 -16.21
CA ASP A 284 -32.91 -12.18 -17.47
C ASP A 284 -32.31 -11.27 -18.56
N MET A 285 -31.80 -10.08 -18.20
CA MET A 285 -30.99 -9.22 -19.09
C MET A 285 -29.69 -9.92 -19.52
N CYS A 286 -28.91 -10.38 -18.54
CA CYS A 286 -27.61 -11.00 -18.75
C CYS A 286 -27.71 -12.30 -19.58
N ASN A 287 -28.66 -13.18 -19.27
CA ASN A 287 -28.81 -14.47 -19.96
C ASN A 287 -29.52 -14.36 -21.32
N ASN A 288 -30.20 -13.25 -21.64
CA ASN A 288 -30.76 -13.01 -22.98
C ASN A 288 -29.68 -12.54 -23.97
N THR A 289 -28.83 -13.47 -24.43
CA THR A 289 -27.75 -13.18 -25.41
C THR A 289 -28.27 -12.81 -26.80
N SER A 290 -29.57 -12.94 -27.06
CA SER A 290 -30.23 -12.49 -28.29
C SER A 290 -30.50 -10.97 -28.36
N GLY A 291 -30.38 -10.24 -27.25
CA GLY A 291 -30.81 -8.83 -27.17
C GLY A 291 -32.31 -8.66 -27.46
N SER A 292 -33.13 -9.52 -26.86
CA SER A 292 -34.59 -9.46 -26.90
C SER A 292 -35.18 -9.18 -25.51
N PHE A 293 -34.35 -8.78 -24.54
CA PHE A 293 -34.80 -8.36 -23.23
C PHE A 293 -35.15 -6.86 -23.30
N ASN A 294 -36.32 -6.46 -22.79
CA ASN A 294 -36.71 -5.06 -22.84
C ASN A 294 -35.99 -4.26 -21.74
N MET A 295 -34.95 -3.52 -22.11
CA MET A 295 -34.16 -2.66 -21.22
C MET A 295 -34.98 -1.53 -20.56
N ASN A 296 -36.24 -1.31 -20.93
CA ASN A 296 -37.15 -0.45 -20.17
C ASN A 296 -37.53 -1.05 -18.79
N ASN A 297 -37.44 -2.37 -18.63
CA ASN A 297 -37.70 -3.05 -17.35
C ASN A 297 -36.76 -2.57 -16.22
N LEU A 298 -35.55 -2.13 -16.56
CA LEU A 298 -34.52 -1.66 -15.62
C LEU A 298 -34.80 -0.28 -14.99
N ASP A 299 -35.77 0.50 -15.50
CA ASP A 299 -36.17 1.76 -14.86
C ASP A 299 -36.99 1.54 -13.58
N GLY A 300 -37.72 0.43 -13.49
CA GLY A 300 -38.59 0.07 -12.36
C GLY A 300 -38.13 -1.15 -11.55
N ALA A 301 -37.01 -1.77 -11.91
CA ALA A 301 -36.55 -3.02 -11.29
C ALA A 301 -36.09 -2.84 -9.83
N GLY A 302 -36.41 -3.81 -8.97
CA GLY A 302 -35.87 -3.85 -7.60
C GLY A 302 -36.61 -3.01 -6.56
N LEU A 303 -36.18 -3.17 -5.31
CA LEU A 303 -36.78 -2.60 -4.11
C LEU A 303 -36.63 -1.08 -4.05
N ILE A 304 -35.48 -0.55 -4.47
CA ILE A 304 -35.19 0.90 -4.47
C ILE A 304 -36.12 1.64 -5.42
N ASN A 305 -36.26 1.16 -6.66
CA ASN A 305 -37.19 1.75 -7.63
C ASN A 305 -38.67 1.52 -7.25
N SER A 306 -38.93 0.58 -6.34
CA SER A 306 -40.24 0.33 -5.72
C SER A 306 -40.53 1.16 -4.46
N GLY A 307 -39.64 2.10 -4.10
CA GLY A 307 -39.84 3.07 -3.01
C GLY A 307 -39.19 2.70 -1.66
N MET A 308 -38.43 1.61 -1.59
CA MET A 308 -37.67 1.25 -0.39
C MET A 308 -36.42 2.14 -0.25
N SER A 309 -36.05 2.48 0.99
CA SER A 309 -34.84 3.29 1.27
C SER A 309 -33.58 2.57 0.74
N PRO A 310 -32.70 3.24 -0.03
CA PRO A 310 -31.44 2.63 -0.48
C PRO A 310 -30.55 2.16 0.66
N PHE A 311 -30.56 2.84 1.80
CA PHE A 311 -29.80 2.43 3.00
C PHE A 311 -30.30 1.12 3.63
N SER A 312 -31.49 0.65 3.22
CA SER A 312 -32.15 -0.56 3.69
C SER A 312 -32.15 -1.68 2.63
N VAL A 313 -31.43 -1.51 1.52
CA VAL A 313 -31.39 -2.48 0.41
C VAL A 313 -29.96 -2.89 0.11
N SER A 314 -29.71 -4.20 0.09
CA SER A 314 -28.49 -4.76 -0.49
C SER A 314 -28.77 -5.36 -1.86
N THR A 315 -28.07 -4.87 -2.88
CA THR A 315 -28.18 -5.34 -4.26
C THR A 315 -27.11 -6.41 -4.52
N PHE A 316 -27.40 -7.41 -5.34
CA PHE A 316 -26.45 -8.48 -5.65
C PHE A 316 -26.68 -9.04 -7.07
N VAL A 317 -25.66 -9.68 -7.65
CA VAL A 317 -25.77 -10.38 -8.94
C VAL A 317 -25.97 -11.89 -8.72
N GLU A 318 -25.13 -12.50 -7.88
CA GLU A 318 -25.19 -13.92 -7.53
C GLU A 318 -24.91 -14.17 -6.04
N ASN A 319 -25.29 -15.38 -5.58
CA ASN A 319 -25.00 -15.91 -4.25
C ASN A 319 -24.76 -17.44 -4.34
N HIS A 320 -24.62 -18.11 -3.19
CA HIS A 320 -24.40 -19.56 -3.12
C HIS A 320 -25.63 -20.43 -3.43
N ASP A 321 -26.81 -19.85 -3.65
CA ASP A 321 -28.05 -20.56 -3.98
C ASP A 321 -28.47 -20.42 -5.44
N PHE A 322 -27.95 -19.42 -6.16
CA PHE A 322 -28.08 -19.35 -7.61
C PHE A 322 -26.90 -20.02 -8.31
N ASP A 323 -25.67 -19.70 -7.92
CA ASP A 323 -24.47 -20.28 -8.52
C ASP A 323 -24.00 -21.51 -7.72
N ARG A 324 -24.58 -22.65 -8.12
CA ARG A 324 -24.10 -23.99 -7.74
C ARG A 324 -23.54 -24.73 -8.96
N ILE A 325 -22.71 -24.03 -9.73
CA ILE A 325 -21.93 -24.59 -10.83
C ILE A 325 -20.73 -25.37 -10.26
N GLY A 326 -20.66 -26.66 -10.58
CA GLY A 326 -19.57 -27.56 -10.20
C GLY A 326 -18.25 -27.29 -10.93
N TRP A 327 -17.18 -27.96 -10.48
CA TRP A 327 -15.84 -27.86 -11.10
C TRP A 327 -15.79 -28.38 -12.55
N ASP A 328 -16.77 -29.21 -12.94
CA ASP A 328 -16.98 -29.74 -14.29
C ASP A 328 -17.87 -28.83 -15.16
N GLY A 329 -18.29 -27.68 -14.65
CA GLY A 329 -19.18 -26.73 -15.32
C GLY A 329 -20.67 -27.12 -15.26
N THR A 330 -21.06 -28.19 -14.56
CA THR A 330 -22.47 -28.58 -14.45
C THR A 330 -23.24 -27.71 -13.46
N ILE A 331 -24.43 -27.24 -13.86
CA ILE A 331 -25.34 -26.53 -12.96
C ILE A 331 -26.11 -27.56 -12.13
N SER A 332 -26.07 -27.45 -10.80
CA SER A 332 -26.84 -28.30 -9.90
C SER A 332 -28.37 -28.19 -10.20
N PRO A 333 -29.14 -29.28 -10.22
CA PRO A 333 -30.57 -29.22 -10.54
C PRO A 333 -31.37 -28.31 -9.60
N GLY A 334 -32.23 -27.46 -10.16
CA GLY A 334 -33.07 -26.52 -9.41
C GLY A 334 -32.47 -25.13 -9.20
N HIS A 335 -31.23 -24.91 -9.64
CA HIS A 335 -30.52 -23.63 -9.51
C HIS A 335 -30.57 -22.82 -10.83
N ASP A 336 -30.67 -21.49 -10.74
CA ASP A 336 -30.97 -20.56 -11.85
C ASP A 336 -29.90 -19.45 -11.96
N PRO A 337 -28.64 -19.77 -12.31
CA PRO A 337 -27.53 -18.82 -12.29
C PRO A 337 -27.57 -17.76 -13.41
N VAL A 338 -26.86 -16.65 -13.18
CA VAL A 338 -26.39 -15.77 -14.27
C VAL A 338 -25.23 -16.48 -14.97
N LEU A 339 -25.27 -16.58 -16.30
CA LEU A 339 -24.31 -17.35 -17.09
C LEU A 339 -23.51 -16.48 -18.07
N PHE A 340 -24.12 -15.43 -18.61
CA PHE A 340 -23.51 -14.56 -19.62
C PHE A 340 -23.45 -13.12 -19.13
N ASP A 341 -22.45 -12.36 -19.57
CA ASP A 341 -22.35 -10.91 -19.42
C ASP A 341 -22.59 -10.36 -17.99
N LYS A 342 -22.22 -11.12 -16.95
CA LYS A 342 -22.22 -10.72 -15.52
C LYS A 342 -21.70 -9.28 -15.28
N PRO A 343 -20.66 -8.77 -15.99
CA PRO A 343 -20.22 -7.39 -15.85
C PRO A 343 -21.30 -6.31 -16.08
N MET A 344 -22.32 -6.56 -16.92
CA MET A 344 -23.44 -5.61 -17.10
C MET A 344 -24.30 -5.50 -15.82
N ALA A 345 -24.56 -6.61 -15.15
CA ALA A 345 -25.28 -6.63 -13.87
C ALA A 345 -24.45 -5.97 -12.74
N TYR A 346 -23.14 -6.25 -12.68
CA TYR A 346 -22.25 -5.58 -11.73
C TYR A 346 -22.17 -4.06 -11.97
N ALA A 347 -22.15 -3.62 -13.23
CA ALA A 347 -22.21 -2.21 -13.57
C ALA A 347 -23.49 -1.55 -13.04
N TYR A 348 -24.66 -2.20 -13.17
CA TYR A 348 -25.92 -1.69 -12.64
C TYR A 348 -25.88 -1.54 -11.10
N ILE A 349 -25.49 -2.60 -10.37
CA ILE A 349 -25.57 -2.58 -8.90
C ILE A 349 -24.48 -1.73 -8.23
N ILE A 350 -23.28 -1.63 -8.81
CA ILE A 350 -22.19 -0.81 -8.27
C ILE A 350 -22.37 0.67 -8.67
N PHE A 351 -23.08 0.98 -9.76
CA PHE A 351 -23.43 2.35 -10.12
C PHE A 351 -24.60 2.93 -9.31
N SER A 352 -25.65 2.13 -9.08
CA SER A 352 -26.89 2.56 -8.43
C SER A 352 -26.73 2.86 -6.93
N GLU A 353 -27.75 3.46 -6.31
CA GLU A 353 -27.85 3.47 -4.84
C GLU A 353 -28.09 2.05 -4.29
N GLY A 354 -27.99 1.88 -2.97
CA GLY A 354 -28.03 0.57 -2.31
C GLY A 354 -26.64 0.08 -1.91
N ARG A 355 -26.58 -1.00 -1.13
CA ARG A 355 -25.33 -1.61 -0.63
C ARG A 355 -24.96 -2.86 -1.45
N PRO A 356 -24.12 -2.76 -2.49
CA PRO A 356 -23.88 -3.88 -3.40
C PRO A 356 -23.00 -4.98 -2.77
N SER A 357 -23.41 -6.23 -2.97
CA SER A 357 -22.69 -7.46 -2.64
C SER A 357 -22.10 -8.09 -3.90
N VAL A 358 -20.82 -8.44 -3.85
CA VAL A 358 -20.09 -9.17 -4.89
C VAL A 358 -19.90 -10.62 -4.50
N PHE A 359 -20.08 -11.54 -5.44
CA PHE A 359 -19.91 -12.97 -5.19
C PHE A 359 -18.46 -13.43 -5.41
N PHE A 360 -17.92 -14.27 -4.51
CA PHE A 360 -16.54 -14.76 -4.57
C PHE A 360 -16.14 -15.32 -5.93
N LYS A 361 -16.95 -16.25 -6.48
CA LYS A 361 -16.64 -16.93 -7.75
C LYS A 361 -16.62 -15.95 -8.92
N ASP A 362 -17.49 -14.94 -8.92
CA ASP A 362 -17.52 -13.93 -9.98
C ASP A 362 -16.23 -13.12 -10.02
N TYR A 363 -15.73 -12.75 -8.84
CA TYR A 363 -14.54 -11.94 -8.68
C TYR A 363 -13.26 -12.72 -8.98
N PHE A 364 -13.07 -13.89 -8.35
CA PHE A 364 -11.85 -14.69 -8.45
C PHE A 364 -11.90 -15.72 -9.61
N ASP A 365 -12.87 -16.63 -9.60
CA ASP A 365 -12.89 -17.80 -10.51
C ASP A 365 -13.28 -17.43 -11.95
N TYR A 366 -14.18 -16.46 -12.13
CA TYR A 366 -14.74 -16.06 -13.43
C TYR A 366 -14.13 -14.76 -13.99
N GLY A 367 -13.00 -14.31 -13.45
CA GLY A 367 -12.15 -13.27 -14.06
C GLY A 367 -12.73 -11.85 -14.08
N ASN A 368 -13.81 -11.56 -13.34
CA ASN A 368 -14.44 -10.23 -13.36
C ASN A 368 -13.72 -9.21 -12.44
N SER A 369 -12.76 -9.62 -11.62
CA SER A 369 -12.08 -8.76 -10.63
C SER A 369 -11.60 -7.41 -11.18
N GLY A 370 -10.87 -7.36 -12.30
CA GLY A 370 -10.41 -6.09 -12.87
C GLY A 370 -11.54 -5.13 -13.32
N ALA A 371 -12.67 -5.69 -13.77
CA ALA A 371 -13.85 -4.90 -14.10
C ALA A 371 -14.60 -4.42 -12.84
N ILE A 372 -14.66 -5.26 -11.80
CA ILE A 372 -15.29 -4.95 -10.51
C ILE A 372 -14.46 -3.91 -9.74
N ASP A 373 -13.14 -4.03 -9.68
CA ASP A 373 -12.23 -3.04 -9.08
C ASP A 373 -12.42 -1.65 -9.73
N THR A 374 -12.49 -1.62 -11.06
CA THR A 374 -12.77 -0.40 -11.83
C THR A 374 -14.13 0.20 -11.44
N LEU A 375 -15.17 -0.63 -11.28
CA LEU A 375 -16.50 -0.18 -10.85
C LEU A 375 -16.50 0.35 -9.40
N ILE A 376 -15.82 -0.33 -8.47
CA ILE A 376 -15.70 0.09 -7.06
C ILE A 376 -14.95 1.43 -6.96
N TRP A 377 -13.83 1.57 -7.68
CA TRP A 377 -13.07 2.81 -7.74
C TRP A 377 -13.90 3.96 -8.34
N ILE A 378 -14.62 3.73 -9.44
CA ILE A 378 -15.55 4.72 -10.02
C ILE A 378 -16.61 5.13 -8.98
N ARG A 379 -17.21 4.16 -8.26
CA ARG A 379 -18.21 4.42 -7.20
C ARG A 379 -17.64 5.33 -6.11
N GLN A 380 -16.49 4.96 -5.55
CA GLN A 380 -15.86 5.69 -4.45
C GLN A 380 -15.36 7.09 -4.83
N LYS A 381 -14.89 7.29 -6.07
CA LYS A 381 -14.33 8.57 -6.51
C LYS A 381 -15.37 9.53 -7.10
N PHE A 382 -16.43 9.03 -7.74
CA PHE A 382 -17.32 9.90 -8.54
C PHE A 382 -18.82 9.75 -8.26
N LEU A 383 -19.33 8.60 -7.83
CA LEU A 383 -20.77 8.33 -7.88
C LEU A 383 -21.54 8.80 -6.64
N GLY A 384 -21.69 10.12 -6.52
CA GLY A 384 -22.50 10.79 -5.51
C GLY A 384 -23.95 11.01 -5.94
N GLY A 385 -24.78 11.47 -4.99
CA GLY A 385 -26.18 11.86 -5.22
C GLY A 385 -27.13 10.71 -5.56
N ASN A 386 -28.39 11.05 -5.81
CA ASN A 386 -29.45 10.13 -6.24
C ASN A 386 -29.39 9.84 -7.76
N THR A 387 -30.09 8.80 -8.22
CA THR A 387 -30.14 8.40 -9.62
C THR A 387 -31.33 9.02 -10.37
N THR A 388 -31.05 9.86 -11.37
CA THR A 388 -32.03 10.18 -12.42
C THR A 388 -32.11 9.02 -13.41
N LYS A 389 -33.28 8.37 -13.49
CA LYS A 389 -33.58 7.25 -14.40
C LYS A 389 -33.82 7.74 -15.84
N ARG A 390 -33.86 6.83 -16.83
CA ARG A 390 -33.95 7.13 -18.27
C ARG A 390 -34.95 8.24 -18.61
N GLY A 391 -36.18 8.15 -18.11
CA GLY A 391 -37.25 9.11 -18.41
C GLY A 391 -36.94 10.57 -17.98
N GLY A 392 -36.14 10.77 -16.95
CA GLY A 392 -35.69 12.11 -16.50
C GLY A 392 -34.53 12.69 -17.32
N LEU A 393 -33.93 11.90 -18.21
CA LEU A 393 -32.78 12.27 -19.04
C LEU A 393 -33.16 12.61 -20.50
N ASN A 394 -34.45 12.50 -20.84
CA ASN A 394 -35.00 12.90 -22.15
C ASN A 394 -34.22 12.28 -23.36
N PRO A 395 -33.95 10.96 -23.35
CA PRO A 395 -33.02 10.33 -24.28
C PRO A 395 -33.52 10.39 -25.73
N TYR A 396 -32.56 10.49 -26.66
CA TYR A 396 -32.80 10.35 -28.09
C TYR A 396 -31.76 9.41 -28.72
N TYR A 397 -32.22 8.37 -29.41
CA TYR A 397 -31.42 7.24 -29.87
C TYR A 397 -31.15 7.28 -31.38
N ILE A 398 -29.97 6.84 -31.81
CA ILE A 398 -29.64 6.62 -33.22
C ILE A 398 -28.81 5.33 -33.35
N ARG A 399 -29.15 4.43 -34.27
CA ARG A 399 -28.31 3.27 -34.58
C ARG A 399 -27.14 3.62 -35.49
N GLN A 400 -26.10 2.79 -35.43
CA GLN A 400 -25.00 2.78 -36.40
C GLN A 400 -25.46 2.65 -37.87
N ASP A 401 -26.61 2.04 -38.14
CA ASP A 401 -27.23 1.94 -39.48
C ASP A 401 -28.09 3.16 -39.88
N GLY A 402 -28.18 4.19 -39.01
CA GLY A 402 -28.98 5.39 -39.21
C GLY A 402 -30.45 5.28 -38.80
N ASN A 403 -30.92 4.13 -38.31
CA ASN A 403 -32.28 3.95 -37.82
C ASN A 403 -32.55 4.78 -36.54
N GLN A 404 -33.69 5.46 -36.50
CA GLN A 404 -34.10 6.39 -35.43
C GLN A 404 -35.48 6.03 -34.83
N ASP A 405 -35.92 4.77 -34.91
CA ASP A 405 -37.11 4.32 -34.19
C ASP A 405 -36.82 4.29 -32.69
N GLN A 406 -37.28 5.33 -31.99
CA GLN A 406 -37.05 5.54 -30.55
C GLN A 406 -37.72 4.46 -29.69
N ASN A 407 -38.86 3.92 -30.14
CA ASN A 407 -39.61 2.91 -29.40
C ASN A 407 -38.90 1.57 -29.48
N LEU A 408 -38.42 1.21 -30.68
CA LEU A 408 -37.58 0.02 -30.86
C LEU A 408 -36.25 0.18 -30.12
N LEU A 409 -35.57 1.33 -30.25
CA LEU A 409 -34.23 1.50 -29.68
C LEU A 409 -34.18 1.61 -28.15
N SER A 410 -35.21 2.15 -27.51
CA SER A 410 -35.25 2.18 -26.03
C SER A 410 -35.28 0.79 -25.37
N GLN A 411 -35.62 -0.26 -26.13
CA GLN A 411 -35.66 -1.64 -25.66
C GLN A 411 -34.26 -2.27 -25.58
N ASP A 412 -33.29 -1.77 -26.36
CA ASP A 412 -31.94 -2.36 -26.49
C ASP A 412 -30.89 -1.68 -25.58
N ILE A 413 -31.19 -0.49 -25.03
CA ILE A 413 -30.22 0.35 -24.32
C ILE A 413 -30.80 1.02 -23.07
N TYR A 414 -30.13 0.86 -21.93
CA TYR A 414 -30.40 1.52 -20.65
C TYR A 414 -29.47 2.72 -20.42
N VAL A 415 -30.01 3.77 -19.80
CA VAL A 415 -29.21 4.91 -19.31
C VAL A 415 -29.73 5.39 -17.96
N ALA A 416 -28.81 5.74 -17.07
CA ALA A 416 -29.10 6.38 -15.80
C ALA A 416 -27.98 7.35 -15.41
N ARG A 417 -28.30 8.37 -14.62
CA ARG A 417 -27.33 9.36 -14.12
C ARG A 417 -27.32 9.39 -12.59
N ARG A 418 -26.17 9.12 -11.97
CA ARG A 418 -25.92 9.53 -10.58
C ARG A 418 -25.70 11.04 -10.59
N ASN A 419 -26.54 11.79 -9.88
CA ASN A 419 -26.62 13.24 -10.03
C ASN A 419 -25.43 14.00 -9.44
N GLY A 420 -24.72 13.38 -8.50
CA GLY A 420 -23.54 13.94 -7.84
C GLY A 420 -23.82 14.78 -6.59
N TYR A 421 -22.74 15.09 -5.87
CA TYR A 421 -22.62 16.16 -4.88
C TYR A 421 -21.16 16.66 -4.86
N GLN A 422 -20.84 17.66 -4.04
CA GLN A 422 -19.58 18.44 -4.14
C GLN A 422 -18.29 17.60 -4.24
N THR A 423 -18.17 16.50 -3.48
CA THR A 423 -16.99 15.63 -3.43
C THR A 423 -17.04 14.42 -4.37
N GLN A 424 -18.18 14.19 -5.04
CA GLN A 424 -18.39 13.07 -5.97
C GLN A 424 -19.34 13.56 -7.09
N PRO A 425 -18.84 14.04 -8.24
CA PRO A 425 -19.61 14.84 -9.22
C PRO A 425 -20.70 14.08 -10.00
N GLY A 426 -20.87 12.79 -9.75
CA GLY A 426 -21.82 11.92 -10.43
C GLY A 426 -21.27 11.33 -11.72
N GLY A 427 -22.18 10.83 -12.57
CA GLY A 427 -21.82 10.22 -13.85
C GLY A 427 -23.03 9.56 -14.52
N TYR A 428 -22.85 9.12 -15.76
CA TYR A 428 -23.84 8.37 -16.54
C TYR A 428 -23.38 6.92 -16.74
N LEU A 429 -24.25 5.96 -16.42
CA LEU A 429 -24.14 4.57 -16.83
C LEU A 429 -24.92 4.39 -18.12
N VAL A 430 -24.34 3.66 -19.08
CA VAL A 430 -25.03 3.13 -20.25
C VAL A 430 -24.81 1.62 -20.31
N ILE A 431 -25.86 0.86 -20.60
CA ILE A 431 -25.80 -0.60 -20.86
C ILE A 431 -26.52 -0.88 -22.18
N ASN A 432 -25.91 -1.62 -23.08
CA ASN A 432 -26.44 -2.01 -24.40
C ASN A 432 -26.50 -3.55 -24.48
N ASP A 433 -27.70 -4.13 -24.54
CA ASP A 433 -27.91 -5.58 -24.59
C ASP A 433 -28.05 -6.13 -26.02
N ASN A 434 -28.06 -5.26 -27.04
CA ASN A 434 -28.10 -5.64 -28.45
C ASN A 434 -26.91 -6.57 -28.80
N PRO A 435 -27.11 -7.64 -29.60
CA PRO A 435 -26.08 -8.63 -29.86
C PRO A 435 -24.98 -8.18 -30.84
N SER A 436 -25.15 -7.08 -31.58
CA SER A 436 -24.16 -6.68 -32.61
C SER A 436 -24.10 -5.20 -33.00
N GLN A 437 -25.11 -4.38 -32.68
CA GLN A 437 -25.19 -2.98 -33.12
C GLN A 437 -24.79 -1.98 -32.02
N TRP A 438 -24.07 -0.94 -32.43
CA TRP A 438 -23.84 0.24 -31.60
C TRP A 438 -25.05 1.17 -31.67
N ILE A 439 -25.44 1.70 -30.50
CA ILE A 439 -26.57 2.62 -30.34
C ILE A 439 -26.06 3.90 -29.68
N ASP A 440 -26.10 4.99 -30.43
CA ASP A 440 -25.90 6.34 -29.91
C ASP A 440 -27.08 6.74 -29.03
N ILE A 441 -26.81 7.34 -27.88
CA ILE A 441 -27.83 7.94 -27.02
C ILE A 441 -27.45 9.37 -26.62
N TYR A 442 -28.31 10.31 -26.96
CA TYR A 442 -28.20 11.72 -26.59
C TYR A 442 -29.11 11.99 -25.38
N VAL A 443 -28.53 12.34 -24.24
CA VAL A 443 -29.25 12.69 -23.00
C VAL A 443 -29.05 14.15 -22.62
N ASP A 444 -30.03 14.74 -21.93
CA ASP A 444 -29.93 16.09 -21.37
C ASP A 444 -28.90 16.15 -20.22
N THR A 445 -28.20 17.27 -20.11
CA THR A 445 -27.27 17.61 -19.03
C THR A 445 -27.37 19.09 -18.66
N GLU A 446 -27.07 19.40 -17.40
CA GLU A 446 -27.04 20.78 -16.87
C GLU A 446 -25.62 21.39 -16.93
N LEU A 447 -24.60 20.63 -17.36
CA LEU A 447 -23.22 21.12 -17.42
C LEU A 447 -22.98 22.01 -18.66
N PRO A 448 -21.98 22.92 -18.63
CA PRO A 448 -21.64 23.79 -19.75
C PRO A 448 -21.25 23.03 -21.03
N ILE A 449 -21.46 23.67 -22.18
CA ILE A 449 -20.96 23.19 -23.48
C ILE A 449 -19.43 23.12 -23.43
N GLY A 450 -18.85 22.06 -23.99
CA GLY A 450 -17.40 21.83 -23.99
C GLY A 450 -16.86 21.12 -22.75
N THR A 451 -17.63 21.01 -21.66
CA THR A 451 -17.26 20.14 -20.52
C THR A 451 -17.05 18.71 -21.01
N TRP A 452 -15.93 18.10 -20.64
CA TRP A 452 -15.62 16.72 -20.97
C TRP A 452 -16.22 15.74 -19.96
N TYR A 453 -16.50 14.53 -20.44
CA TYR A 453 -16.75 13.33 -19.66
C TYR A 453 -15.81 12.24 -20.13
N LYS A 454 -15.33 11.42 -19.20
CA LYS A 454 -14.39 10.32 -19.44
C LYS A 454 -15.04 8.99 -19.09
N ASP A 455 -14.99 8.04 -20.03
CA ASP A 455 -15.32 6.64 -19.72
C ASP A 455 -14.11 6.00 -19.02
N TYR A 456 -14.26 5.71 -17.73
CA TYR A 456 -13.22 5.00 -16.97
C TYR A 456 -13.34 3.48 -17.08
N THR A 457 -14.35 2.95 -17.78
CA THR A 457 -14.43 1.51 -18.09
C THR A 457 -13.52 1.10 -19.25
N GLY A 458 -12.97 2.07 -19.99
CA GLY A 458 -12.02 1.85 -21.09
C GLY A 458 -12.64 1.23 -22.34
N ARG A 459 -13.97 1.29 -22.49
CA ARG A 459 -14.70 0.70 -23.63
C ARG A 459 -15.13 1.73 -24.67
N ASP A 460 -14.92 3.01 -24.38
CA ASP A 460 -15.21 4.10 -25.30
C ASP A 460 -14.29 5.34 -25.09
N LEU A 461 -14.28 6.24 -26.07
CA LEU A 461 -13.58 7.52 -26.04
C LEU A 461 -14.37 8.59 -25.26
N ASN A 462 -13.64 9.51 -24.62
CA ASN A 462 -14.19 10.69 -23.94
C ASN A 462 -15.21 11.47 -24.81
N LYS A 463 -16.18 12.09 -24.16
CA LYS A 463 -17.30 12.81 -24.78
C LYS A 463 -17.33 14.26 -24.31
N GLN A 464 -17.67 15.19 -25.20
CA GLN A 464 -17.98 16.58 -24.81
C GLN A 464 -19.48 16.80 -24.66
N VAL A 465 -19.85 17.71 -23.78
CA VAL A 465 -21.18 18.32 -23.74
C VAL A 465 -21.39 19.19 -24.98
N LEU A 466 -22.47 18.90 -25.69
CA LEU A 466 -22.95 19.52 -26.91
C LEU A 466 -24.03 20.59 -26.59
N PRO A 467 -24.27 21.55 -27.49
CA PRO A 467 -25.42 22.44 -27.40
C PRO A 467 -26.76 21.69 -27.40
N PRO A 468 -27.88 22.35 -27.04
CA PRO A 468 -29.20 21.76 -27.10
C PRO A 468 -29.56 21.19 -28.48
N GLY A 469 -30.29 20.08 -28.48
CA GLY A 469 -30.87 19.53 -29.71
C GLY A 469 -31.95 20.45 -30.30
N PRO A 470 -32.36 20.27 -31.57
CA PRO A 470 -33.36 21.12 -32.21
C PRO A 470 -34.67 21.22 -31.41
N GLY A 471 -34.98 22.43 -30.92
CA GLY A 471 -36.16 22.70 -30.08
C GLY A 471 -35.99 22.40 -28.58
N GLY A 472 -34.84 21.89 -28.14
CA GLY A 472 -34.50 21.70 -26.73
C GLY A 472 -33.93 22.96 -26.06
N THR A 473 -34.03 23.02 -24.74
CA THR A 473 -33.48 24.13 -23.91
C THR A 473 -32.28 23.74 -23.06
N LYS A 474 -32.01 22.44 -22.89
CA LYS A 474 -30.88 21.90 -22.12
C LYS A 474 -29.75 21.45 -23.03
N ASN A 475 -28.51 21.59 -22.55
CA ASN A 475 -27.34 21.00 -23.21
C ASN A 475 -27.47 19.48 -23.26
N ARG A 476 -26.74 18.84 -24.17
CA ARG A 476 -26.80 17.38 -24.35
C ARG A 476 -25.44 16.73 -24.32
N ILE A 477 -25.39 15.44 -24.01
CA ILE A 477 -24.18 14.64 -24.19
C ILE A 477 -24.51 13.38 -24.98
N LYS A 478 -23.63 13.05 -25.94
CA LYS A 478 -23.71 11.83 -26.75
C LYS A 478 -22.92 10.73 -26.08
N LEU A 479 -23.62 9.71 -25.59
CA LEU A 479 -23.06 8.51 -24.97
C LEU A 479 -23.34 7.29 -25.88
N TRP A 480 -22.69 6.16 -25.61
CA TRP A 480 -23.08 4.84 -26.13
C TRP A 480 -22.44 3.72 -25.28
N ALA A 481 -22.79 2.47 -25.53
CA ALA A 481 -22.03 1.32 -25.04
C ALA A 481 -21.82 0.30 -26.19
N PRO A 482 -20.71 -0.47 -26.19
CA PRO A 482 -20.54 -1.57 -27.14
C PRO A 482 -21.68 -2.59 -27.04
N PRO A 483 -21.95 -3.38 -28.11
CA PRO A 483 -22.88 -4.50 -28.05
C PRO A 483 -22.56 -5.44 -26.88
N ARG A 484 -23.59 -5.96 -26.19
CA ARG A 484 -23.46 -6.80 -24.98
C ARG A 484 -22.54 -6.21 -23.90
N SER A 485 -22.60 -4.90 -23.67
CA SER A 485 -21.63 -4.21 -22.82
C SER A 485 -22.15 -2.95 -22.14
N TYR A 486 -21.28 -2.32 -21.35
CA TYR A 486 -21.56 -1.09 -20.60
C TYR A 486 -20.39 -0.10 -20.64
N THR A 487 -20.70 1.17 -20.36
CA THR A 487 -19.76 2.28 -20.18
C THR A 487 -20.20 3.12 -18.98
N ILE A 488 -19.26 3.78 -18.29
CA ILE A 488 -19.58 4.74 -17.23
C ILE A 488 -18.76 6.02 -17.42
N TYR A 489 -19.47 7.06 -17.83
CA TYR A 489 -18.92 8.38 -18.11
C TYR A 489 -19.07 9.27 -16.89
N VAL A 490 -17.97 9.71 -16.29
CA VAL A 490 -17.97 10.71 -15.20
C VAL A 490 -17.54 12.07 -15.75
N PRO A 491 -18.01 13.21 -15.18
CA PRO A 491 -17.54 14.52 -15.59
C PRO A 491 -16.03 14.64 -15.34
N ASP A 492 -15.28 15.13 -16.33
CA ASP A 492 -13.85 15.40 -16.16
C ASP A 492 -13.66 16.75 -15.47
N THR A 493 -13.73 16.72 -14.14
CA THR A 493 -13.49 17.89 -13.29
C THR A 493 -12.00 18.27 -13.18
N THR A 494 -11.10 17.64 -13.95
CA THR A 494 -9.68 18.05 -14.00
C THR A 494 -9.43 19.20 -14.98
N GLN A 495 -10.36 19.47 -15.91
CA GLN A 495 -10.31 20.69 -16.73
C GLN A 495 -10.92 21.86 -15.95
N GLN A 496 -10.03 22.70 -15.41
CA GLN A 496 -10.35 23.85 -14.55
C GLN A 496 -11.01 25.00 -15.35
N ILE A 497 -11.79 25.85 -14.67
CA ILE A 497 -12.37 27.10 -15.26
C ILE A 497 -11.23 28.09 -15.53
N ASN A 498 -10.97 28.45 -16.80
CA ASN A 498 -9.83 29.31 -17.15
C ASN A 498 -9.79 30.65 -16.40
N ASN A 499 -8.60 31.04 -15.92
CA ASN A 499 -8.31 32.31 -15.27
C ASN A 499 -7.20 33.04 -16.06
N PRO A 500 -7.17 34.38 -16.11
CA PRO A 500 -6.11 35.11 -16.80
C PRO A 500 -4.69 34.78 -16.30
N PRO A 501 -3.69 34.71 -17.20
CA PRO A 501 -2.32 34.40 -16.83
C PRO A 501 -1.68 35.57 -16.07
N VAL A 502 -0.93 35.25 -15.02
CA VAL A 502 -0.19 36.23 -14.21
C VAL A 502 1.25 36.30 -14.70
N LEU A 503 1.72 37.50 -15.06
CA LEU A 503 3.13 37.76 -15.36
C LEU A 503 3.82 38.32 -14.10
N ASN A 504 4.93 37.72 -13.68
CA ASN A 504 5.71 38.23 -12.55
C ASN A 504 6.48 39.49 -12.97
N ASN A 505 6.60 40.44 -12.04
CA ASN A 505 7.37 41.67 -12.21
C ASN A 505 8.82 41.36 -12.65
N VAL A 506 9.24 41.91 -13.78
CA VAL A 506 10.57 41.79 -14.36
C VAL A 506 11.44 42.94 -13.83
N PRO A 507 12.49 42.66 -13.04
CA PRO A 507 13.44 43.70 -12.64
C PRO A 507 14.30 44.14 -13.82
N ASP A 508 14.84 45.36 -13.75
CA ASP A 508 15.82 45.86 -14.72
C ASP A 508 17.01 44.87 -14.87
N GLN A 509 17.45 44.69 -16.11
CA GLN A 509 18.41 43.67 -16.53
C GLN A 509 19.72 44.31 -17.00
N THR A 510 20.82 43.58 -16.87
CA THR A 510 22.10 43.91 -17.52
C THR A 510 22.57 42.72 -18.36
N GLY A 511 23.04 43.00 -19.57
CA GLY A 511 23.73 42.06 -20.44
C GLY A 511 25.09 42.60 -20.86
N TYR A 512 25.91 41.74 -21.49
CA TYR A 512 27.30 42.05 -21.79
C TYR A 512 27.64 41.84 -23.27
N THR A 513 28.50 42.68 -23.84
CA THR A 513 28.90 42.60 -25.25
C THR A 513 29.49 41.24 -25.60
N ASN A 514 29.16 40.72 -26.77
CA ASN A 514 29.54 39.39 -27.28
C ASN A 514 29.08 38.20 -26.42
N SER A 515 28.43 38.46 -25.29
CA SER A 515 27.94 37.46 -24.35
C SER A 515 26.47 37.15 -24.64
N TYR A 516 26.06 35.88 -24.58
CA TYR A 516 24.67 35.51 -24.89
C TYR A 516 23.74 35.83 -23.71
N PHE A 517 23.15 37.02 -23.73
CA PHE A 517 22.13 37.42 -22.79
C PHE A 517 20.90 36.51 -22.92
N LYS A 518 20.36 36.07 -21.79
CA LYS A 518 19.08 35.35 -21.70
C LYS A 518 18.33 35.76 -20.44
N TYR A 519 17.03 35.99 -20.54
CA TYR A 519 16.14 36.18 -19.40
C TYR A 519 14.82 35.46 -19.61
N GLN A 520 14.47 34.53 -18.72
CA GLN A 520 13.23 33.77 -18.80
C GLN A 520 12.11 34.54 -18.12
N LEU A 521 11.08 34.93 -18.87
CA LEU A 521 9.86 35.49 -18.31
C LEU A 521 9.18 34.42 -17.45
N LYS A 522 8.92 34.76 -16.18
CA LYS A 522 8.15 33.92 -15.27
C LYS A 522 6.70 34.39 -15.32
N ALA A 523 5.84 33.56 -15.88
CA ALA A 523 4.40 33.72 -15.82
C ALA A 523 3.79 32.41 -15.32
N SER A 524 2.68 32.53 -14.60
CA SER A 524 1.93 31.40 -14.04
C SER A 524 0.47 31.55 -14.39
N ASP A 525 -0.12 30.49 -14.89
CA ASP A 525 -1.56 30.38 -15.09
C ASP A 525 -2.17 29.52 -13.99
N ALA A 526 -3.33 29.91 -13.43
CA ALA A 526 -3.97 29.14 -12.38
C ALA A 526 -4.57 27.80 -12.88
N ASN A 527 -4.61 27.62 -14.20
CA ASN A 527 -5.10 26.45 -14.92
C ASN A 527 -3.97 25.66 -15.59
N ASN A 528 -2.75 26.20 -15.59
CA ASN A 528 -1.62 25.74 -16.40
C ASN A 528 -1.89 25.81 -17.91
N ASP A 529 -2.73 26.75 -18.36
CA ASP A 529 -3.06 26.95 -19.78
C ASP A 529 -1.79 27.30 -20.60
N PRO A 530 -1.66 26.82 -21.87
CA PRO A 530 -0.49 27.07 -22.71
C PRO A 530 -0.21 28.56 -22.97
N LEU A 531 0.83 29.10 -22.32
CA LEU A 531 1.20 30.50 -22.38
C LEU A 531 1.92 30.87 -23.69
N ASN A 532 1.42 31.93 -24.34
CA ASN A 532 2.04 32.55 -25.52
C ASN A 532 2.60 33.93 -25.15
N PHE A 533 3.88 34.20 -25.50
CA PHE A 533 4.58 35.43 -25.09
C PHE A 533 4.81 36.37 -26.28
N SER A 534 4.77 37.69 -26.03
CA SER A 534 5.17 38.70 -27.03
C SER A 534 5.92 39.88 -26.42
N VAL A 535 6.82 40.51 -27.19
CA VAL A 535 7.69 41.62 -26.74
C VAL A 535 7.68 42.79 -27.73
N SER A 536 7.85 44.00 -27.21
CA SER A 536 8.01 45.24 -27.97
C SER A 536 9.03 46.17 -27.29
N GLY A 537 9.52 47.20 -27.99
CA GLY A 537 10.61 48.06 -27.50
C GLY A 537 12.02 47.43 -27.54
N LYS A 538 12.12 46.14 -27.91
CA LYS A 538 13.40 45.43 -27.95
C LYS A 538 14.42 46.06 -28.93
N PRO A 539 15.73 46.06 -28.60
CA PRO A 539 16.77 46.31 -29.58
C PRO A 539 16.83 45.19 -30.62
N ASN A 540 17.52 45.43 -31.75
CA ASN A 540 17.52 44.51 -32.89
C ASN A 540 18.13 43.13 -32.56
N TRP A 541 19.18 43.09 -31.73
CA TRP A 541 19.90 41.88 -31.34
C TRP A 541 19.12 40.98 -30.37
N LEU A 542 18.19 41.54 -29.60
CA LEU A 542 17.38 40.80 -28.63
C LEU A 542 16.19 40.13 -29.33
N ASN A 543 15.87 38.91 -28.97
CA ASN A 543 14.78 38.09 -29.53
C ASN A 543 13.93 37.50 -28.40
N LEU A 544 12.83 36.83 -28.76
CA LEU A 544 11.92 36.15 -27.83
C LEU A 544 11.56 34.76 -28.38
N SER A 545 11.61 33.73 -27.53
CA SER A 545 11.12 32.39 -27.85
C SER A 545 9.63 32.25 -27.58
N GLN A 546 9.00 31.20 -28.13
CA GLN A 546 7.64 30.80 -27.76
C GLN A 546 7.50 30.48 -26.25
N SER A 547 8.59 30.07 -25.58
CA SER A 547 8.60 29.75 -24.14
C SER A 547 8.76 30.97 -23.23
N GLY A 548 8.75 32.20 -23.75
CA GLY A 548 8.96 33.40 -22.94
C GLY A 548 10.43 33.71 -22.62
N LEU A 549 11.39 33.04 -23.27
CA LEU A 549 12.81 33.36 -23.12
C LEU A 549 13.16 34.57 -23.99
N LEU A 550 13.50 35.70 -23.37
CA LEU A 550 14.22 36.77 -24.06
C LEU A 550 15.67 36.33 -24.25
N PHE A 551 16.24 36.47 -25.44
CA PHE A 551 17.62 36.03 -25.70
C PHE A 551 18.32 36.80 -26.83
N GLY A 552 19.65 36.87 -26.79
CA GLY A 552 20.45 37.39 -27.90
C GLY A 552 21.85 37.83 -27.48
N THR A 553 22.69 38.14 -28.46
CA THR A 553 24.08 38.60 -28.24
C THR A 553 24.22 40.05 -28.72
N PRO A 554 24.39 41.03 -27.82
CA PRO A 554 24.70 42.40 -28.22
C PRO A 554 26.13 42.51 -28.74
N ALA A 555 26.36 43.29 -29.79
CA ALA A 555 27.72 43.67 -30.22
C ALA A 555 28.24 44.85 -29.38
N PHE A 556 29.53 45.17 -29.49
CA PHE A 556 30.12 46.36 -28.85
C PHE A 556 29.37 47.68 -29.16
N SER A 557 28.72 47.77 -30.33
CA SER A 557 27.89 48.91 -30.74
C SER A 557 26.55 49.04 -30.02
N ASP A 558 26.08 48.00 -29.33
CA ASP A 558 24.78 47.97 -28.64
C ASP A 558 24.87 48.41 -27.16
N THR A 559 26.07 48.81 -26.71
CA THR A 559 26.34 49.34 -25.37
C THR A 559 25.45 50.56 -25.07
N GLY A 560 24.60 50.48 -24.03
CA GLY A 560 23.58 51.48 -23.74
C GLY A 560 22.46 50.98 -22.83
N ILE A 561 21.29 51.62 -22.88
CA ILE A 561 20.07 51.21 -22.15
C ILE A 561 18.88 51.21 -23.12
N SER A 562 18.06 50.15 -23.08
CA SER A 562 16.81 50.02 -23.86
C SER A 562 15.63 49.66 -22.94
N THR A 563 14.49 50.34 -23.07
CA THR A 563 13.27 50.00 -22.30
C THR A 563 12.40 49.01 -23.07
N ILE A 564 12.10 47.87 -22.45
CA ILE A 564 11.49 46.68 -23.05
C ILE A 564 10.09 46.50 -22.45
N ILE A 565 9.08 46.23 -23.30
CA ILE A 565 7.71 45.92 -22.88
C ILE A 565 7.41 44.47 -23.24
N VAL A 566 7.04 43.67 -22.24
CA VAL A 566 6.75 42.22 -22.38
C VAL A 566 5.28 41.92 -22.08
N SER A 567 4.80 40.79 -22.58
CA SER A 567 3.41 40.36 -22.44
C SER A 567 3.28 38.85 -22.57
N VAL A 568 2.23 38.31 -21.95
CA VAL A 568 1.84 36.90 -22.00
C VAL A 568 0.32 36.79 -22.17
N SER A 569 -0.14 35.80 -22.91
CA SER A 569 -1.55 35.52 -23.16
C SER A 569 -1.87 34.03 -23.14
N ASP A 570 -3.07 33.68 -22.69
CA ASP A 570 -3.62 32.32 -22.73
C ASP A 570 -4.28 32.04 -24.11
N PRO A 571 -4.70 30.79 -24.39
CA PRO A 571 -5.45 30.43 -25.60
C PRO A 571 -6.88 31.00 -25.66
N ALA A 572 -7.43 31.49 -24.55
CA ALA A 572 -8.76 32.10 -24.47
C ALA A 572 -8.77 33.60 -24.86
N GLY A 573 -7.60 34.25 -24.88
CA GLY A 573 -7.40 35.66 -25.25
C GLY A 573 -7.18 36.61 -24.08
N SER A 574 -7.00 36.13 -22.85
CA SER A 574 -6.58 36.96 -21.71
C SER A 574 -5.13 37.42 -21.87
N VAL A 575 -4.76 38.61 -21.36
CA VAL A 575 -3.39 39.16 -21.54
C VAL A 575 -2.90 39.88 -20.28
N ALA A 576 -1.67 39.57 -19.84
CA ALA A 576 -0.90 40.35 -18.87
C ALA A 576 0.35 40.99 -19.50
N LYS A 577 0.89 42.05 -18.89
CA LYS A 577 2.00 42.87 -19.43
C LYS A 577 2.87 43.44 -18.32
N ASP A 578 4.14 43.70 -18.66
CA ASP A 578 5.10 44.39 -17.78
C ASP A 578 6.17 45.17 -18.58
N THR A 579 7.01 45.99 -17.93
CA THR A 579 8.01 46.87 -18.56
C THR A 579 9.26 47.06 -17.70
N PHE A 580 10.45 46.86 -18.29
CA PHE A 580 11.75 46.94 -17.61
C PHE A 580 12.83 47.56 -18.51
N ASN A 581 13.97 47.98 -17.96
CA ASN A 581 15.13 48.44 -18.71
C ASN A 581 16.20 47.35 -18.85
N LEU A 582 16.81 47.25 -20.02
CA LEU A 582 17.96 46.40 -20.32
C LEU A 582 19.19 47.27 -20.60
N LYS A 583 20.17 47.21 -19.71
CA LYS A 583 21.50 47.82 -19.88
C LYS A 583 22.43 46.85 -20.60
N VAL A 584 23.33 47.36 -21.44
CA VAL A 584 24.41 46.60 -22.06
C VAL A 584 25.75 47.21 -21.66
N GLU A 585 26.66 46.39 -21.13
CA GLU A 585 28.02 46.75 -20.72
C GLU A 585 29.09 45.97 -21.50
N THR A 586 30.33 46.44 -21.50
CA THR A 586 31.45 45.79 -22.22
C THR A 586 32.02 44.60 -21.45
N ASN A 587 32.42 43.57 -22.18
CA ASN A 587 33.05 42.35 -21.65
C ASN A 587 33.97 41.71 -22.71
N PHE A 588 35.13 41.22 -22.29
CA PHE A 588 35.99 40.33 -23.08
C PHE A 588 35.72 38.85 -22.74
N ALA A 589 36.36 37.92 -23.46
CA ALA A 589 36.17 36.48 -23.23
C ALA A 589 37.38 35.88 -22.49
N PRO A 590 37.17 34.91 -21.59
CA PRO A 590 38.25 34.13 -21.01
C PRO A 590 38.90 33.23 -22.08
N THR A 591 40.03 32.63 -21.73
CA THR A 591 40.81 31.72 -22.59
C THR A 591 41.16 30.46 -21.81
N ILE A 592 40.96 29.27 -22.38
CA ILE A 592 41.26 27.98 -21.75
C ILE A 592 42.50 27.32 -22.37
N ASN A 593 43.30 26.64 -21.55
CA ASN A 593 44.43 25.86 -22.04
C ASN A 593 43.95 24.53 -22.65
N SER A 594 44.56 24.11 -23.76
CA SER A 594 44.23 22.87 -24.46
C SER A 594 44.59 21.62 -23.65
N ILE A 595 43.69 20.63 -23.66
CA ILE A 595 43.85 19.33 -22.98
C ILE A 595 44.34 18.26 -23.99
N ASN A 596 45.05 17.23 -23.52
CA ASN A 596 45.55 16.15 -24.36
C ASN A 596 44.72 14.85 -24.21
N ASP A 597 44.53 14.13 -25.31
CA ASP A 597 43.91 12.80 -25.33
C ASP A 597 44.61 11.83 -24.36
N THR A 598 43.82 10.98 -23.69
CA THR A 598 44.28 10.08 -22.61
C THR A 598 43.56 8.72 -22.68
N THR A 599 44.20 7.68 -22.14
CA THR A 599 43.59 6.34 -21.97
C THR A 599 43.71 5.88 -20.52
N ILE A 600 42.62 5.35 -19.97
CA ILE A 600 42.51 4.80 -18.61
C ILE A 600 41.91 3.40 -18.62
N LYS A 601 42.07 2.65 -17.53
CA LYS A 601 41.33 1.41 -17.30
C LYS A 601 39.95 1.72 -16.67
N ALA A 602 38.98 0.85 -16.89
CA ALA A 602 37.79 0.76 -16.02
C ALA A 602 38.20 0.59 -14.55
N THR A 603 37.33 0.97 -13.60
CA THR A 603 37.51 0.89 -12.13
C THR A 603 38.71 1.63 -11.54
N ILE A 604 39.44 2.41 -12.35
CA ILE A 604 40.55 3.27 -11.88
C ILE A 604 40.08 4.72 -12.00
N ARG A 605 40.20 5.49 -10.92
CA ARG A 605 39.88 6.93 -10.94
C ARG A 605 40.75 7.66 -11.97
N TYR A 606 40.12 8.57 -12.69
CA TYR A 606 40.78 9.53 -13.56
C TYR A 606 40.66 10.93 -12.95
N GLU A 607 41.75 11.69 -13.01
CA GLU A 607 41.79 13.10 -12.62
C GLU A 607 42.56 13.94 -13.64
N TYR A 608 42.14 15.19 -13.83
CA TYR A 608 42.84 16.17 -14.65
C TYR A 608 42.54 17.62 -14.22
N GLN A 609 43.58 18.45 -14.09
CA GLN A 609 43.46 19.84 -13.69
C GLN A 609 43.35 20.78 -14.92
N ALA A 610 42.13 21.23 -15.24
CA ALA A 610 41.93 22.27 -16.26
C ALA A 610 42.43 23.64 -15.78
N SER A 611 42.75 24.54 -16.72
CA SER A 611 43.22 25.89 -16.39
C SER A 611 42.97 26.90 -17.52
N GLY A 612 42.89 28.18 -17.17
CA GLY A 612 42.73 29.28 -18.12
C GLY A 612 42.90 30.65 -17.45
N SER A 613 42.58 31.72 -18.19
CA SER A 613 42.73 33.11 -17.75
C SER A 613 41.71 34.04 -18.41
N ASP A 614 41.35 35.12 -17.73
CA ASP A 614 40.53 36.21 -18.27
C ASP A 614 41.32 37.53 -18.39
N GLN A 615 40.90 38.42 -19.30
CA GLN A 615 41.54 39.71 -19.57
C GLN A 615 41.02 40.84 -18.68
N ASP A 616 39.73 40.86 -18.35
CA ASP A 616 39.10 41.92 -17.53
C ASP A 616 39.28 41.64 -16.02
N GLY A 617 39.64 40.40 -15.67
CA GLY A 617 39.95 39.94 -14.32
C GLY A 617 38.79 39.23 -13.62
N ASP A 618 37.84 38.70 -14.38
CA ASP A 618 36.61 38.10 -13.84
C ASP A 618 36.82 36.70 -13.24
N THR A 619 35.85 36.30 -12.41
CA THR A 619 35.82 34.97 -11.78
C THR A 619 35.54 33.89 -12.82
N LEU A 620 36.37 32.86 -12.82
CA LEU A 620 36.33 31.76 -13.77
C LEU A 620 35.51 30.57 -13.24
N HIS A 621 34.64 30.05 -14.09
CA HIS A 621 33.79 28.87 -13.86
C HIS A 621 34.05 27.80 -14.93
N TYR A 622 34.38 26.58 -14.52
CA TYR A 622 34.68 25.42 -15.37
C TYR A 622 33.49 24.46 -15.43
N ILE A 623 33.15 23.95 -16.63
CA ILE A 623 31.96 23.12 -16.87
C ILE A 623 32.31 21.99 -17.86
N LEU A 624 31.90 20.76 -17.56
CA LEU A 624 31.85 19.67 -18.55
C LEU A 624 30.58 19.83 -19.40
N ALA A 625 30.76 20.28 -20.65
CA ALA A 625 29.66 20.45 -21.60
C ALA A 625 29.24 19.12 -22.25
N GLN A 626 30.15 18.14 -22.28
CA GLN A 626 29.89 16.75 -22.67
C GLN A 626 30.85 15.84 -21.91
N ALA A 627 30.31 14.85 -21.20
CA ALA A 627 31.06 13.85 -20.43
C ALA A 627 30.17 12.60 -20.18
N PRO A 628 30.74 11.44 -19.86
CA PRO A 628 29.98 10.31 -19.33
C PRO A 628 29.53 10.56 -17.88
N GLY A 629 28.47 9.89 -17.44
CA GLY A 629 27.81 10.16 -16.15
C GLY A 629 28.62 9.87 -14.89
N TRP A 630 29.76 9.19 -15.00
CA TRP A 630 30.71 8.94 -13.91
C TRP A 630 31.80 10.02 -13.77
N LEU A 631 31.82 11.03 -14.64
CA LEU A 631 32.86 12.06 -14.70
C LEU A 631 32.32 13.46 -14.36
N ASN A 632 32.95 14.09 -13.37
CA ASN A 632 32.57 15.39 -12.80
C ASN A 632 33.67 16.44 -12.98
N ILE A 633 33.36 17.72 -12.69
CA ILE A 633 34.33 18.81 -12.60
C ILE A 633 33.98 19.77 -11.45
N GLY A 634 34.98 20.22 -10.70
CA GLY A 634 34.81 21.28 -9.71
C GLY A 634 34.69 22.66 -10.36
N GLU A 635 33.55 23.33 -10.17
CA GLU A 635 33.20 24.58 -10.88
C GLU A 635 34.28 25.68 -10.76
N PHE A 636 34.84 25.89 -9.57
CA PHE A 636 35.86 26.93 -9.35
C PHE A 636 37.30 26.41 -9.37
N SER A 637 37.49 25.11 -9.19
CA SER A 637 38.83 24.50 -9.16
C SER A 637 39.32 24.09 -10.56
N GLY A 638 38.43 23.72 -11.47
CA GLY A 638 38.78 23.13 -12.76
C GLY A 638 39.28 21.67 -12.68
N LEU A 639 39.22 21.04 -11.50
CA LEU A 639 39.58 19.62 -11.34
C LEU A 639 38.48 18.74 -11.93
N ILE A 640 38.77 18.09 -13.05
CA ILE A 640 37.98 17.01 -13.65
C ILE A 640 38.32 15.72 -12.88
N SER A 641 37.32 14.97 -12.42
CA SER A 641 37.54 13.71 -11.69
C SER A 641 36.38 12.72 -11.83
N GLY A 642 36.67 11.41 -11.75
CA GLY A 642 35.63 10.37 -11.75
C GLY A 642 36.15 8.95 -11.99
N THR A 643 35.33 7.94 -11.68
CA THR A 643 35.72 6.52 -11.72
C THR A 643 34.76 5.71 -12.61
N PRO A 644 35.19 5.23 -13.80
CA PRO A 644 34.36 4.43 -14.70
C PRO A 644 34.09 3.02 -14.15
N SER A 645 32.92 2.44 -14.41
CA SER A 645 32.66 1.02 -14.12
C SER A 645 33.22 0.10 -15.22
N VAL A 646 33.15 -1.23 -15.02
CA VAL A 646 33.45 -2.21 -16.09
C VAL A 646 32.43 -2.15 -17.24
N GLY A 647 31.26 -1.55 -17.03
CA GLY A 647 30.29 -1.26 -18.10
C GLY A 647 30.68 -0.06 -18.97
N ASP A 648 31.51 0.84 -18.46
CA ASP A 648 31.89 2.11 -19.10
C ASP A 648 33.12 2.00 -20.01
N THR A 649 33.33 0.83 -20.62
CA THR A 649 34.45 0.64 -21.56
C THR A 649 34.08 1.21 -22.92
N GLY A 650 34.81 2.22 -23.38
CA GLY A 650 34.50 2.94 -24.61
C GLY A 650 35.46 4.09 -24.90
N VAL A 651 35.13 4.89 -25.91
CA VAL A 651 35.87 6.10 -26.28
C VAL A 651 34.93 7.28 -26.10
N TYR A 652 35.28 8.20 -25.20
CA TYR A 652 34.49 9.37 -24.86
C TYR A 652 35.19 10.63 -25.36
N ASN A 653 34.48 11.47 -26.11
CA ASN A 653 34.94 12.83 -26.41
C ASN A 653 34.41 13.75 -25.30
N ILE A 654 35.31 14.34 -24.53
CA ILE A 654 35.03 15.18 -23.37
C ILE A 654 35.15 16.65 -23.80
N TRP A 655 34.16 17.47 -23.50
CA TRP A 655 34.16 18.91 -23.81
C TRP A 655 34.21 19.73 -22.53
N VAL A 656 35.27 20.54 -22.38
CA VAL A 656 35.50 21.41 -21.23
C VAL A 656 35.27 22.85 -21.65
N LYS A 657 34.42 23.56 -20.91
CA LYS A 657 34.08 24.97 -21.11
C LYS A 657 34.56 25.80 -19.92
N LEU A 658 35.13 26.97 -20.20
CA LEU A 658 35.51 27.98 -19.22
C LEU A 658 34.73 29.27 -19.47
N THR A 659 34.06 29.82 -18.46
CA THR A 659 33.24 31.03 -18.57
C THR A 659 33.49 32.02 -17.43
N ASP A 660 33.24 33.30 -17.70
CA ASP A 660 33.47 34.48 -16.85
C ASP A 660 32.29 34.83 -15.92
N GLY A 661 31.21 34.03 -15.93
CA GLY A 661 29.94 34.33 -15.26
C GLY A 661 29.09 35.43 -15.92
N LYS A 662 29.66 36.23 -16.85
CA LYS A 662 28.99 37.29 -17.63
C LYS A 662 28.42 36.79 -18.96
N GLY A 663 28.89 35.65 -19.44
CA GLY A 663 28.33 34.89 -20.56
C GLY A 663 29.20 34.85 -21.81
N ALA A 664 30.45 35.31 -21.75
CA ALA A 664 31.47 34.91 -22.72
C ALA A 664 32.20 33.65 -22.19
N PHE A 665 32.81 32.90 -23.10
CA PHE A 665 33.45 31.64 -22.77
C PHE A 665 34.46 31.23 -23.84
N ASP A 666 35.33 30.30 -23.45
CA ASP A 666 36.19 29.53 -24.35
C ASP A 666 36.05 28.03 -24.01
N SER A 667 36.50 27.15 -24.90
CA SER A 667 36.30 25.71 -24.77
C SER A 667 37.34 24.88 -25.50
N THR A 668 37.74 23.76 -24.91
CA THR A 668 38.60 22.74 -25.51
C THR A 668 37.94 21.37 -25.36
N ASP A 669 38.15 20.49 -26.33
CA ASP A 669 37.81 19.08 -26.25
C ASP A 669 39.06 18.20 -26.21
N TYR A 670 38.90 16.96 -25.72
CA TYR A 670 39.90 15.90 -25.76
C TYR A 670 39.22 14.52 -25.71
N GLN A 671 39.93 13.48 -26.11
CA GLN A 671 39.44 12.10 -26.10
C GLN A 671 39.94 11.34 -24.86
N LEU A 672 39.00 10.78 -24.10
CA LEU A 672 39.25 9.87 -22.98
C LEU A 672 38.79 8.46 -23.35
N THR A 673 39.75 7.55 -23.53
CA THR A 673 39.47 6.14 -23.82
C THR A 673 39.48 5.31 -22.54
N VAL A 674 38.39 4.63 -22.23
CA VAL A 674 38.32 3.65 -21.12
C VAL A 674 38.46 2.25 -21.71
N ILE A 675 39.62 1.63 -21.51
CA ILE A 675 39.82 0.21 -21.84
C ILE A 675 39.30 -0.69 -20.72
N LYS A 676 38.85 -1.90 -21.08
CA LYS A 676 38.40 -2.88 -20.10
C LYS A 676 39.53 -3.18 -19.11
N ASN A 677 39.24 -3.02 -17.81
CA ASN A 677 40.08 -3.58 -16.78
C ASN A 677 39.95 -5.11 -16.82
N THR A 678 41.06 -5.78 -17.08
CA THR A 678 41.15 -7.25 -17.14
C THR A 678 41.52 -7.87 -15.80
N ASP A 679 41.85 -7.03 -14.81
CA ASP A 679 42.40 -7.44 -13.54
C ASP A 679 41.24 -7.91 -12.64
N THR A 680 41.35 -9.14 -12.13
CA THR A 680 40.20 -9.93 -11.65
C THR A 680 39.66 -9.57 -10.25
N VAL A 681 40.03 -8.42 -9.70
CA VAL A 681 39.69 -8.01 -8.33
C VAL A 681 38.91 -6.70 -8.35
N ILE A 682 37.67 -6.75 -7.89
CA ILE A 682 36.81 -5.57 -7.67
C ILE A 682 36.10 -5.81 -6.33
N ALA A 683 36.29 -4.89 -5.38
CA ALA A 683 35.54 -4.89 -4.13
C ALA A 683 34.08 -4.46 -4.36
N THR A 684 33.16 -4.97 -3.54
CA THR A 684 31.74 -4.57 -3.56
C THR A 684 31.41 -3.78 -2.31
N TYR A 685 30.92 -2.56 -2.49
CA TYR A 685 30.25 -1.83 -1.41
C TYR A 685 28.99 -2.58 -0.99
N GLY A 686 28.78 -2.73 0.33
CA GLY A 686 27.56 -3.24 0.93
C GLY A 686 26.75 -2.11 1.55
N LYS A 687 25.44 -2.31 1.71
CA LYS A 687 24.56 -1.37 2.42
C LYS A 687 23.43 -2.10 3.16
N PRO A 688 23.01 -1.60 4.34
CA PRO A 688 21.84 -2.09 5.06
C PRO A 688 20.53 -1.58 4.45
N VAL A 689 19.41 -2.12 4.92
CA VAL A 689 18.07 -1.57 4.76
C VAL A 689 17.78 -0.62 5.94
N ILE A 690 17.05 0.46 5.71
CA ILE A 690 16.66 1.43 6.75
C ILE A 690 15.20 1.18 7.16
N ASP A 691 14.95 0.01 7.77
CA ASP A 691 13.61 -0.46 8.18
C ASP A 691 13.24 -0.10 9.64
N GLY A 692 14.23 0.35 10.41
CA GLY A 692 14.17 0.72 11.82
C GLY A 692 14.67 -0.35 12.78
N ASN A 693 15.22 -1.48 12.30
CA ASN A 693 15.57 -2.65 13.10
C ASN A 693 16.93 -3.27 12.72
N ILE A 694 17.93 -3.00 13.56
CA ILE A 694 19.27 -3.57 13.43
C ILE A 694 19.20 -5.11 13.65
N SER A 695 19.16 -5.89 12.57
CA SER A 695 19.17 -7.36 12.61
C SER A 695 20.42 -7.97 12.00
N ILE A 696 21.29 -8.47 12.88
CA ILE A 696 22.48 -9.25 12.50
C ILE A 696 22.07 -10.67 12.08
N SER A 697 21.02 -11.24 12.67
CA SER A 697 20.55 -12.59 12.35
C SER A 697 19.98 -12.74 10.94
N ASP A 698 19.41 -11.66 10.40
CA ASP A 698 18.84 -11.64 9.05
C ASP A 698 19.84 -11.08 8.00
N SER A 699 21.06 -10.76 8.43
CA SER A 699 22.14 -10.18 7.60
C SER A 699 21.80 -8.81 6.98
N ASP A 700 20.98 -8.02 7.68
CA ASP A 700 20.63 -6.65 7.27
C ASP A 700 21.74 -5.67 7.66
N TRP A 701 22.13 -5.73 8.94
CA TRP A 701 23.40 -5.20 9.43
C TRP A 701 24.39 -6.34 9.66
N LEU A 702 25.66 -6.09 9.37
CA LEU A 702 26.73 -7.07 9.59
C LEU A 702 27.46 -6.81 10.91
N GLU A 703 27.95 -7.89 11.54
CA GLU A 703 28.71 -7.84 12.81
C GLU A 703 29.99 -6.99 12.66
N GLU A 704 30.64 -7.09 11.51
CA GLU A 704 31.82 -6.28 11.11
C GLU A 704 31.53 -4.79 10.91
N TRP A 705 30.26 -4.36 10.85
CA TRP A 705 29.88 -2.94 10.80
C TRP A 705 29.62 -2.35 12.20
N ARG A 706 29.70 -3.13 13.28
CA ARG A 706 29.57 -2.62 14.65
C ARG A 706 30.87 -1.96 15.09
N ILE A 707 30.85 -0.64 15.24
CA ILE A 707 32.01 0.19 15.60
C ILE A 707 32.14 0.38 17.13
N VAL A 708 31.07 0.17 17.89
CA VAL A 708 31.06 0.10 19.36
C VAL A 708 30.10 -0.98 19.82
N ALA A 709 30.48 -1.73 20.85
CA ALA A 709 29.57 -2.51 21.68
C ALA A 709 29.74 -2.08 23.13
N ASP A 710 28.65 -1.65 23.75
CA ASP A 710 28.54 -1.44 25.19
C ASP A 710 27.46 -2.43 25.68
N PRO A 711 27.82 -3.44 26.50
CA PRO A 711 26.85 -4.44 26.98
C PRO A 711 26.74 -4.50 28.51
N ASP A 712 27.33 -3.56 29.26
CA ASP A 712 27.33 -3.52 30.72
C ASP A 712 26.30 -2.53 31.31
N THR A 713 25.37 -3.09 32.11
CA THR A 713 24.36 -2.33 32.85
C THR A 713 24.96 -1.59 34.05
N ASP A 714 25.72 -0.51 33.82
CA ASP A 714 26.31 0.33 34.87
C ASP A 714 25.61 1.70 35.06
N SER A 715 24.66 2.03 34.19
CA SER A 715 23.85 3.26 34.14
C SER A 715 23.39 3.79 35.51
N PHE A 716 24.14 4.75 36.07
CA PHE A 716 24.18 5.06 37.51
C PHE A 716 22.96 5.83 38.10
N TRP A 717 21.82 5.87 37.43
CA TRP A 717 20.63 6.62 37.88
C TRP A 717 19.80 5.92 38.94
N HIS A 718 20.34 6.00 40.17
CA HIS A 718 19.67 5.75 41.45
C HIS A 718 19.63 4.25 41.87
N PRO A 719 20.02 3.89 43.11
CA PRO A 719 20.27 2.49 43.49
C PRO A 719 18.99 1.71 43.86
N VAL A 720 17.86 1.91 43.16
CA VAL A 720 16.57 1.29 43.46
C VAL A 720 15.68 1.14 42.20
N ASP A 721 15.26 -0.10 41.93
CA ASP A 721 14.08 -0.50 41.12
C ASP A 721 14.14 -0.60 39.56
N SER A 722 15.27 -1.02 38.99
CA SER A 722 15.31 -2.07 37.93
C SER A 722 14.59 -1.82 36.58
N LEU A 723 14.62 -0.61 36.04
CA LEU A 723 14.17 -0.29 34.67
C LEU A 723 15.10 0.75 34.04
N ASP A 724 16.36 0.38 33.95
CA ASP A 724 17.47 1.29 33.66
C ASP A 724 17.65 1.48 32.13
N ASN A 725 18.11 2.66 31.70
CA ASN A 725 18.27 2.98 30.26
C ASN A 725 19.67 2.52 29.82
N GLU A 726 19.77 2.03 28.58
CA GLU A 726 20.98 1.35 28.08
C GLU A 726 21.29 1.78 26.64
N LEU A 727 22.55 1.67 26.22
CA LEU A 727 23.06 1.69 24.86
C LEU A 727 23.70 0.32 24.61
N MET A 728 23.31 -0.37 23.54
CA MET A 728 23.83 -1.70 23.21
C MET A 728 24.96 -1.67 22.15
N GLY A 729 25.06 -0.57 21.41
CA GLY A 729 26.18 -0.33 20.49
C GLY A 729 25.88 0.64 19.34
N ILE A 730 26.92 0.94 18.58
CA ILE A 730 26.88 1.82 17.40
C ILE A 730 27.41 1.06 16.19
N PHE A 731 26.73 1.20 15.06
CA PHE A 731 27.07 0.60 13.77
C PHE A 731 27.30 1.69 12.72
N ALA A 732 28.29 1.50 11.84
CA ALA A 732 28.51 2.37 10.69
C ALA A 732 29.11 1.61 9.51
N THR A 733 28.63 1.92 8.30
CA THR A 733 29.15 1.40 7.03
C THR A 733 28.88 2.44 5.92
N TRP A 734 29.46 2.27 4.73
CA TRP A 734 29.30 3.23 3.64
C TRP A 734 29.49 2.59 2.27
N ASP A 735 28.92 3.24 1.26
CA ASP A 735 29.24 3.03 -0.14
C ASP A 735 29.89 4.28 -0.76
N ALA A 736 30.13 4.24 -2.08
CA ALA A 736 30.72 5.36 -2.81
C ALA A 736 29.86 6.64 -2.78
N ASP A 737 28.56 6.57 -2.49
CA ASP A 737 27.63 7.70 -2.52
C ASP A 737 27.13 8.13 -1.13
N SER A 738 27.04 7.21 -0.16
CA SER A 738 26.41 7.44 1.16
C SER A 738 27.08 6.76 2.35
N LEU A 739 26.96 7.40 3.51
CA LEU A 739 27.21 6.86 4.85
C LEU A 739 25.91 6.29 5.45
N TYR A 740 26.02 5.16 6.13
CA TYR A 740 24.94 4.47 6.84
C TYR A 740 25.31 4.35 8.33
N ILE A 741 24.35 4.63 9.23
CA ILE A 741 24.58 4.62 10.68
C ILE A 741 23.39 3.96 11.40
N GLY A 742 23.69 3.12 12.40
CA GLY A 742 22.72 2.50 13.29
C GLY A 742 23.11 2.65 14.77
N VAL A 743 22.14 2.78 15.66
CA VAL A 743 22.32 2.72 17.12
C VAL A 743 21.31 1.76 17.73
N ASP A 744 21.78 0.83 18.57
CA ASP A 744 20.99 -0.13 19.34
C ASP A 744 20.99 0.30 20.81
N TYR A 745 19.82 0.34 21.48
CA TYR A 745 19.64 1.01 22.77
C TYR A 745 18.35 0.59 23.50
N VAL A 746 18.11 1.14 24.70
CA VAL A 746 16.88 0.96 25.50
C VAL A 746 16.55 2.25 26.26
N ILE A 747 15.35 2.82 26.04
CA ILE A 747 14.83 3.96 26.84
C ILE A 747 13.48 3.60 27.48
N ASN A 748 13.36 3.89 28.78
CA ASN A 748 12.24 3.44 29.64
C ASN A 748 11.38 4.57 30.25
N ASP A 749 11.68 5.85 29.98
CA ASP A 749 10.84 6.99 30.40
C ASP A 749 10.64 8.01 29.26
N ASN A 750 9.45 8.60 29.23
CA ASN A 750 9.00 9.61 28.27
C ASN A 750 9.84 10.90 28.32
N TYR A 751 10.56 11.15 29.43
CA TYR A 751 11.39 12.34 29.65
C TYR A 751 12.85 12.17 29.22
N ASN A 752 13.21 11.01 28.67
CA ASN A 752 14.57 10.69 28.25
C ASN A 752 14.73 10.80 26.73
N THR A 753 15.96 10.93 26.26
CA THR A 753 16.29 11.19 24.85
C THR A 753 17.61 10.53 24.48
N LEU A 754 17.64 9.80 23.36
CA LEU A 754 18.88 9.40 22.71
C LEU A 754 19.44 10.61 21.96
N MET A 755 20.72 10.91 22.16
CA MET A 755 21.48 11.85 21.35
C MET A 755 22.71 11.14 20.79
N LEU A 756 22.95 11.24 19.49
CA LEU A 756 24.18 10.76 18.84
C LEU A 756 24.87 11.98 18.21
N TYR A 757 26.15 12.14 18.55
CA TYR A 757 27.01 13.24 18.11
C TYR A 757 28.04 12.73 17.11
N ILE A 758 28.34 13.53 16.08
CA ILE A 758 29.34 13.21 15.06
C ILE A 758 30.30 14.38 14.88
N GLU A 759 31.60 14.11 15.06
CA GLU A 759 32.69 14.98 14.63
C GLU A 759 33.15 14.52 13.23
N ALA A 760 33.19 15.42 12.26
CA ALA A 760 33.52 15.14 10.86
C ALA A 760 34.73 15.94 10.35
N GLY A 761 35.51 16.51 11.27
CA GLY A 761 36.77 17.19 10.96
C GLY A 761 36.62 18.61 10.41
N LEU A 762 35.47 19.27 10.56
CA LEU A 762 35.38 20.69 10.22
C LEU A 762 36.15 21.54 11.28
N PRO A 763 36.71 22.71 10.90
CA PRO A 763 37.64 23.42 11.77
C PRO A 763 36.94 24.18 12.93
N GLY A 764 36.77 23.52 14.09
CA GLY A 764 35.95 24.07 15.18
C GLY A 764 36.18 23.60 16.63
N GLY A 765 37.39 23.73 17.19
CA GLY A 765 37.55 23.81 18.66
C GLY A 765 37.64 22.48 19.43
N VAL A 766 36.94 22.39 20.57
CA VAL A 766 36.95 21.23 21.50
C VAL A 766 35.52 20.97 21.99
N THR A 767 35.07 19.72 21.93
CA THR A 767 33.73 19.27 22.32
C THR A 767 33.42 19.62 23.78
N ASN A 768 32.46 20.51 24.02
CA ASN A 768 32.14 21.00 25.37
C ASN A 768 30.64 21.21 25.57
N PHE A 769 29.99 20.23 26.20
CA PHE A 769 28.55 20.24 26.47
C PHE A 769 28.17 21.16 27.64
N ASN A 770 29.15 21.60 28.46
CA ASN A 770 28.91 22.40 29.66
C ASN A 770 28.55 23.85 29.31
N SER A 771 27.29 24.04 28.94
CA SER A 771 26.68 25.34 28.76
C SER A 771 25.34 25.43 29.52
N ASN A 772 25.38 26.12 30.66
CA ASN A 772 24.22 26.61 31.42
C ASN A 772 23.39 27.66 30.62
N SER A 773 23.27 27.52 29.30
CA SER A 773 22.64 28.44 28.34
C SER A 773 22.32 27.81 26.97
N GLY A 774 22.85 26.63 26.61
CA GLY A 774 22.66 26.02 25.29
C GLY A 774 21.35 25.23 25.12
N TYR A 775 20.75 24.79 26.22
CA TYR A 775 19.51 24.01 26.27
C TYR A 775 18.35 24.90 26.73
N VAL A 776 17.60 25.50 25.79
CA VAL A 776 16.43 26.35 26.10
C VAL A 776 15.28 26.11 25.09
N GLY A 777 14.47 25.09 25.33
CA GLY A 777 13.21 24.86 24.63
C GLY A 777 12.75 23.40 24.68
N ASP A 778 11.43 23.17 24.62
CA ASP A 778 10.79 21.86 24.91
C ASP A 778 10.95 20.80 23.79
N TYR A 779 11.88 20.99 22.84
CA TYR A 779 12.04 20.17 21.63
C TYR A 779 13.47 20.28 21.06
N ALA A 780 13.98 19.20 20.45
CA ALA A 780 15.32 19.11 19.84
C ALA A 780 15.66 20.24 18.84
N LYS A 781 14.67 20.74 18.10
CA LYS A 781 14.77 21.87 17.16
C LYS A 781 15.24 23.21 17.79
N ASN A 782 15.51 23.26 19.10
CA ASN A 782 15.94 24.45 19.83
C ASN A 782 17.36 24.33 20.44
N PHE A 783 18.11 23.24 20.22
CA PHE A 783 19.48 23.12 20.74
C PHE A 783 20.39 24.23 20.19
N ARG A 784 21.28 24.76 21.04
CA ARG A 784 22.22 25.83 20.69
C ARG A 784 23.63 25.52 21.15
N PHE A 785 24.43 24.98 20.22
CA PHE A 785 25.87 24.88 20.36
C PHE A 785 26.51 26.27 20.24
N ARG A 786 27.62 26.48 20.95
CA ARG A 786 28.43 27.70 20.83
C ARG A 786 29.21 27.64 19.51
N SER A 787 29.69 28.80 19.05
CA SER A 787 30.55 28.92 17.86
C SER A 787 31.95 28.27 17.95
N ASN A 788 32.17 27.44 18.98
CA ASN A 788 33.48 26.94 19.41
C ASN A 788 33.47 25.43 19.74
N ASP A 789 32.32 24.76 19.60
CA ASP A 789 32.11 23.38 20.01
C ASP A 789 32.27 22.46 18.78
N ALA A 790 33.07 21.40 18.88
CA ALA A 790 33.49 20.55 17.73
C ALA A 790 32.44 19.52 17.27
N ILE A 791 31.15 19.83 17.41
CA ILE A 791 30.04 18.95 17.00
C ILE A 791 29.57 19.43 15.64
N ASP A 792 29.95 18.72 14.57
CA ASP A 792 29.58 19.08 13.20
C ASP A 792 28.14 18.68 12.87
N PHE A 793 27.73 17.50 13.39
CA PHE A 793 26.38 16.98 13.24
C PHE A 793 25.91 16.31 14.53
N PHE A 794 24.59 16.27 14.71
CA PHE A 794 23.96 15.47 15.75
C PHE A 794 22.61 14.92 15.28
N THR A 795 22.13 13.87 15.95
CA THR A 795 20.73 13.49 15.95
C THR A 795 20.18 13.45 17.37
N ALA A 796 18.87 13.61 17.51
CA ALA A 796 18.16 13.41 18.75
C ALA A 796 16.83 12.71 18.50
N ALA A 797 16.54 11.67 19.29
CA ALA A 797 15.28 10.94 19.30
C ALA A 797 14.69 10.95 20.71
N TYR A 798 13.57 11.67 20.88
CA TYR A 798 12.75 11.55 22.08
C TYR A 798 12.05 10.20 22.10
N TYR A 799 11.66 9.74 23.29
CA TYR A 799 10.84 8.54 23.44
C TYR A 799 9.60 8.58 22.52
N LEU A 800 9.57 7.64 21.56
CA LEU A 800 8.55 7.44 20.50
C LEU A 800 8.56 8.39 19.28
N ASP A 801 9.52 9.30 19.15
CA ASP A 801 9.77 10.14 17.95
C ASP A 801 10.84 9.52 17.02
N ALA A 802 10.81 9.89 15.73
CA ALA A 802 11.84 9.49 14.77
C ALA A 802 13.10 10.39 14.88
N PRO A 803 14.32 9.84 14.74
CA PRO A 803 15.55 10.61 14.76
C PRO A 803 15.61 11.60 13.60
N LEU A 804 15.91 12.87 13.90
CA LEU A 804 16.17 13.91 12.90
C LEU A 804 17.66 14.23 12.86
N PHE A 805 18.24 14.37 11.67
CA PHE A 805 19.68 14.57 11.50
C PHE A 805 19.98 16.05 11.22
N TYR A 806 20.76 16.67 12.10
CA TYR A 806 21.01 18.11 12.10
C TYR A 806 22.48 18.43 11.86
N LYS A 807 22.75 19.36 10.94
CA LYS A 807 24.03 20.07 10.86
C LYS A 807 24.02 21.23 11.85
N THR A 808 25.12 21.44 12.56
CA THR A 808 25.28 22.61 13.43
C THR A 808 25.64 23.85 12.61
N GLU A 809 25.16 25.00 13.05
CA GLU A 809 25.58 26.32 12.58
C GLU A 809 25.80 27.24 13.78
N SER A 810 26.42 28.40 13.58
CA SER A 810 26.79 29.28 14.70
C SER A 810 25.55 29.83 15.44
N ASN A 811 25.22 29.19 16.58
CA ASN A 811 24.02 29.37 17.41
C ASN A 811 22.69 28.84 16.83
N ASN A 812 22.72 27.90 15.86
CA ASN A 812 21.52 27.33 15.23
C ASN A 812 21.76 25.88 14.72
N SER A 813 20.71 25.21 14.21
CA SER A 813 20.80 23.88 13.59
C SER A 813 19.91 23.77 12.34
N ILE A 814 20.39 23.12 11.28
CA ILE A 814 19.61 22.84 10.06
C ILE A 814 19.36 21.34 9.93
N ASN A 815 18.09 20.94 9.76
CA ASN A 815 17.72 19.55 9.47
C ASN A 815 18.13 19.18 8.02
N LEU A 816 18.85 18.08 7.86
CA LEU A 816 19.33 17.59 6.57
C LEU A 816 18.37 16.57 5.94
N SER A 817 18.48 16.40 4.62
CA SER A 817 17.75 15.36 3.90
C SER A 817 18.43 14.00 4.05
N ALA A 818 18.15 13.32 5.16
CA ALA A 818 18.53 11.93 5.42
C ALA A 818 17.30 11.00 5.31
N GLU A 819 17.51 9.74 4.96
CA GLU A 819 16.51 8.69 5.19
C GLU A 819 16.70 8.17 6.61
N THR A 820 15.63 8.08 7.41
CA THR A 820 15.69 7.85 8.87
C THR A 820 14.52 6.99 9.33
N ASN A 821 14.77 5.99 10.17
CA ASN A 821 13.74 5.08 10.67
C ASN A 821 14.05 4.55 12.09
N SER A 822 13.05 4.05 12.83
CA SER A 822 13.19 3.52 14.20
C SER A 822 11.99 2.66 14.61
N LYS A 823 12.24 1.48 15.21
CA LYS A 823 11.20 0.50 15.55
C LYS A 823 10.60 0.69 16.94
N ARG A 824 9.26 0.66 17.01
CA ARG A 824 8.49 0.80 18.25
C ARG A 824 8.28 -0.52 19.00
N GLY A 825 8.58 -0.47 20.30
CA GLY A 825 7.95 -1.26 21.36
C GLY A 825 7.67 -0.34 22.56
N ASP A 826 7.19 -0.88 23.68
CA ASP A 826 6.97 -0.10 24.91
C ASP A 826 8.27 0.40 25.58
N ASN A 827 9.42 -0.07 25.09
CA ASN A 827 10.73 0.57 25.26
C ASN A 827 11.30 0.72 23.84
N ALA A 828 11.84 1.90 23.48
CA ALA A 828 12.47 2.09 22.16
C ALA A 828 13.77 1.27 22.07
N ARG A 829 14.07 0.67 20.90
CA ARG A 829 15.21 -0.26 20.76
C ARG A 829 16.28 0.07 19.73
N SER A 830 15.94 0.63 18.58
CA SER A 830 16.97 0.97 17.57
C SER A 830 16.56 2.10 16.65
N SER A 831 17.58 2.80 16.14
CA SER A 831 17.48 3.92 15.21
C SER A 831 18.50 3.78 14.09
N GLU A 832 18.08 4.09 12.86
CA GLU A 832 18.87 3.88 11.64
C GLU A 832 18.76 5.09 10.71
N MET A 833 19.82 5.35 9.94
CA MET A 833 19.84 6.41 8.92
C MET A 833 20.81 6.18 7.76
N ALA A 834 20.52 6.84 6.63
CA ALA A 834 21.40 6.96 5.46
C ALA A 834 21.59 8.44 5.07
N VAL A 835 22.84 8.84 4.80
CA VAL A 835 23.23 10.23 4.48
C VAL A 835 24.24 10.27 3.33
N ALA A 836 23.90 10.94 2.23
CA ALA A 836 24.79 11.07 1.07
C ALA A 836 26.04 11.92 1.38
N TRP A 837 27.21 11.51 0.88
CA TRP A 837 28.49 12.19 1.13
C TRP A 837 28.50 13.66 0.73
N ASN A 838 27.88 13.98 -0.42
CA ASN A 838 27.74 15.36 -0.87
C ASN A 838 26.84 16.22 0.03
N THR A 839 25.86 15.62 0.72
CA THR A 839 25.03 16.34 1.72
C THR A 839 25.83 16.64 2.99
N LEU A 840 26.80 15.79 3.34
CA LEU A 840 27.68 15.96 4.50
C LEU A 840 28.71 17.07 4.24
N TYR A 841 29.50 16.95 3.16
CA TYR A 841 30.67 17.79 2.89
C TYR A 841 30.53 18.81 1.75
N ASN A 842 29.59 18.64 0.82
CA ASN A 842 29.40 19.50 -0.36
C ASN A 842 30.69 19.65 -1.22
N LEU A 843 31.39 18.55 -1.44
CA LEU A 843 32.61 18.48 -2.28
C LEU A 843 32.35 17.97 -3.70
N GLY A 844 31.21 17.31 -3.93
CA GLY A 844 30.89 16.54 -5.14
C GLY A 844 30.27 15.18 -4.76
N ALA A 845 29.64 14.52 -5.73
CA ALA A 845 29.14 13.16 -5.54
C ALA A 845 30.31 12.19 -5.29
N GLY A 846 30.21 11.38 -4.23
CA GLY A 846 31.25 10.44 -3.81
C GLY A 846 32.63 11.04 -3.49
N LEU A 847 32.68 12.31 -3.07
CA LEU A 847 33.90 12.96 -2.60
C LEU A 847 33.81 13.30 -1.11
N ILE A 848 34.90 13.03 -0.39
CA ILE A 848 35.07 13.28 1.04
C ILE A 848 36.40 14.02 1.29
N PRO A 849 36.62 14.65 2.46
CA PRO A 849 37.90 15.28 2.77
C PRO A 849 39.01 14.22 2.82
N GLN A 850 40.20 14.57 2.34
CA GLN A 850 41.32 13.63 2.33
C GLN A 850 41.74 13.22 3.75
N ASN A 851 41.95 11.93 3.97
CA ASN A 851 42.29 11.30 5.26
C ASN A 851 41.23 11.55 6.35
N VAL A 852 39.93 11.66 5.99
CA VAL A 852 38.88 12.01 6.95
C VAL A 852 38.63 10.91 7.99
N SER A 853 38.55 11.30 9.25
CA SER A 853 38.06 10.48 10.36
C SER A 853 36.70 10.98 10.82
N LEU A 854 35.68 10.12 10.79
CA LEU A 854 34.39 10.38 11.44
C LEU A 854 34.44 9.79 12.85
N LYS A 855 34.06 10.56 13.86
CA LYS A 855 33.96 10.09 15.25
C LYS A 855 32.54 10.14 15.78
N PHE A 856 32.16 9.17 16.61
CA PHE A 856 30.80 9.01 17.11
C PHE A 856 30.76 8.82 18.64
N VAL A 857 29.77 9.43 19.29
CA VAL A 857 29.34 9.07 20.65
C VAL A 857 27.82 9.16 20.73
N ALA A 858 27.18 8.12 21.27
CA ALA A 858 25.78 8.13 21.68
C ALA A 858 25.67 8.38 23.20
N VAL A 859 24.60 9.05 23.63
CA VAL A 859 24.30 9.34 25.05
C VAL A 859 22.79 9.23 25.24
N VAL A 860 22.34 8.59 26.31
CA VAL A 860 20.96 8.71 26.80
C VAL A 860 20.93 9.73 27.94
N ALA A 861 20.08 10.75 27.87
CA ALA A 861 19.98 11.80 28.89
C ALA A 861 18.53 12.02 29.35
N GLY A 862 18.34 12.49 30.60
CA GLY A 862 17.02 12.53 31.23
C GLY A 862 16.76 13.66 32.23
N GLY A 863 15.49 14.09 32.29
CA GLY A 863 14.92 14.91 33.37
C GLY A 863 15.36 16.37 33.47
N PHE A 864 14.71 17.13 34.36
CA PHE A 864 14.91 18.59 34.54
C PHE A 864 16.30 19.04 35.01
N ASN A 865 17.20 18.12 35.35
CA ASN A 865 18.58 18.41 35.78
C ASN A 865 19.64 17.93 34.76
N TYR A 866 19.26 17.27 33.67
CA TYR A 866 20.07 17.06 32.47
C TYR A 866 21.46 16.41 32.67
N GLY A 867 21.57 15.43 33.57
CA GLY A 867 22.70 14.49 33.57
C GLY A 867 22.47 13.37 32.54
N GLY A 868 23.56 12.77 32.05
CA GLY A 868 23.47 11.55 31.23
C GLY A 868 23.16 10.34 32.10
N GLY A 869 22.46 9.36 31.54
CA GLY A 869 22.15 8.08 32.17
C GLY A 869 23.09 6.95 31.74
N ASP A 870 23.61 7.03 30.52
CA ASP A 870 24.50 6.07 29.86
C ASP A 870 25.13 6.75 28.60
N SER A 871 26.30 6.30 28.15
CA SER A 871 26.99 6.77 26.93
C SER A 871 27.86 5.71 26.27
N ALA A 872 27.85 5.67 24.94
CA ALA A 872 28.56 4.70 24.10
C ALA A 872 29.53 5.40 23.12
N PRO A 873 30.84 5.13 23.15
CA PRO A 873 31.54 4.30 24.13
C PRO A 873 31.53 4.91 25.54
N ASP A 874 31.52 4.03 26.55
CA ASP A 874 31.71 4.30 27.99
C ASP A 874 32.55 5.57 28.28
N ASN A 875 32.04 6.47 29.12
CA ASN A 875 32.62 7.79 29.41
C ASN A 875 32.46 8.18 30.90
N PRO A 876 33.42 7.82 31.78
CA PRO A 876 33.23 7.76 33.24
C PRO A 876 33.05 9.10 33.99
N ASP A 877 32.98 10.22 33.28
CA ASP A 877 32.60 11.54 33.83
C ASP A 877 31.09 11.83 33.67
N ILE A 878 30.33 11.02 32.90
CA ILE A 878 28.87 11.17 32.71
C ILE A 878 28.08 10.58 33.89
N ASP A 879 28.55 9.46 34.44
CA ASP A 879 27.81 8.60 35.38
C ASP A 879 27.87 9.12 36.83
N GLY A 880 28.65 10.19 37.04
CA GLY A 880 28.88 10.84 38.33
C GLY A 880 27.80 11.83 38.78
N ASN A 881 26.71 12.01 38.02
CA ASN A 881 25.71 13.08 38.24
C ASN A 881 26.31 14.51 38.12
N ALA A 882 27.45 14.61 37.42
CA ALA A 882 27.84 15.81 36.72
C ALA A 882 27.09 15.88 35.37
N GLY A 883 27.17 17.01 34.68
CA GLY A 883 26.85 17.03 33.24
C GLY A 883 27.98 16.36 32.43
N PRO A 884 27.81 16.18 31.11
CA PRO A 884 28.85 15.69 30.19
C PRO A 884 30.09 16.62 30.09
N ASP A 885 30.88 16.64 31.16
CA ASP A 885 31.99 17.56 31.44
C ASP A 885 33.32 17.03 30.87
N SER A 886 33.32 16.81 29.55
CA SER A 886 34.39 16.26 28.69
C SER A 886 34.18 14.80 28.29
N LEU A 887 33.57 14.57 27.11
CA LEU A 887 33.72 13.28 26.43
C LEU A 887 35.20 13.05 26.12
N ILE A 888 35.76 11.94 26.63
CA ILE A 888 37.14 11.52 26.39
C ILE A 888 37.24 10.32 25.44
N ASN A 889 36.24 9.44 25.46
CA ASN A 889 36.17 8.27 24.58
C ASN A 889 35.20 8.52 23.40
N PHE A 890 35.55 8.00 22.22
CA PHE A 890 34.80 8.15 20.96
C PHE A 890 35.01 6.90 20.09
N ALA A 891 33.98 6.47 19.37
CA ALA A 891 34.15 5.57 18.23
C ALA A 891 34.80 6.33 17.07
N ALA A 892 35.47 5.63 16.14
CA ALA A 892 35.96 6.25 14.91
C ALA A 892 35.93 5.29 13.71
N ILE A 893 35.64 5.83 12.53
CA ILE A 893 35.86 5.16 11.23
C ILE A 893 36.70 6.06 10.32
N PHE A 894 37.39 5.43 9.37
CA PHE A 894 38.27 6.07 8.41
C PHE A 894 37.79 5.68 7.00
N PRO A 895 36.88 6.47 6.39
CA PRO A 895 36.36 6.19 5.05
C PRO A 895 37.36 6.45 3.93
N ASP A 896 38.45 7.16 4.20
CA ASP A 896 39.56 7.37 3.26
C ASP A 896 40.87 6.95 3.96
N GLN A 897 41.41 5.79 3.58
CA GLN A 897 42.60 5.19 4.20
C GLN A 897 43.86 5.35 3.33
N ASP A 898 43.72 5.43 2.00
CA ASP A 898 44.85 5.69 1.09
C ASP A 898 45.16 7.19 0.92
N GLY A 899 44.18 8.05 1.23
CA GLY A 899 44.28 9.50 1.28
C GLY A 899 43.84 10.22 0.01
N ASP A 900 43.21 9.56 -0.96
CA ASP A 900 42.85 10.16 -2.25
C ASP A 900 41.60 11.07 -2.21
N GLY A 901 40.70 10.86 -1.25
CA GLY A 901 39.45 11.62 -1.07
C GLY A 901 38.18 10.97 -1.63
N ILE A 902 38.22 9.69 -2.00
CA ILE A 902 37.06 8.81 -2.23
C ILE A 902 36.74 8.02 -0.93
N PRO A 903 35.48 7.64 -0.68
CA PRO A 903 35.15 6.56 0.24
C PRO A 903 35.70 5.20 -0.22
N ASP A 904 36.71 4.66 0.46
CA ASP A 904 37.20 3.29 0.33
C ASP A 904 36.07 2.26 0.51
N PRO A 905 36.11 1.09 -0.15
CA PRO A 905 35.12 0.04 0.10
C PRO A 905 35.25 -0.52 1.53
N THR A 906 34.14 -0.61 2.26
CA THR A 906 34.08 -1.07 3.67
C THR A 906 34.58 -2.48 3.94
N ILE A 907 34.93 -3.25 2.89
CA ILE A 907 35.61 -4.54 3.00
C ILE A 907 36.91 -4.47 2.18
N ILE A 908 37.97 -3.95 2.79
CA ILE A 908 39.35 -4.13 2.33
C ILE A 908 39.87 -5.45 2.91
N LEU A 909 40.20 -6.42 2.05
CA LEU A 909 40.83 -7.68 2.46
C LEU A 909 42.20 -7.86 1.78
N ASP A 910 43.20 -7.25 2.42
CA ASP A 910 44.63 -7.63 2.44
C ASP A 910 45.27 -7.98 1.09
N VAL A 911 45.79 -6.94 0.41
CA VAL A 911 46.82 -7.05 -0.63
C VAL A 911 48.16 -7.22 0.13
N GLU A 912 48.98 -8.26 -0.05
CA GLU A 912 49.66 -8.63 -1.30
C GLU A 912 49.70 -10.16 -1.58
N ASP A 913 48.89 -10.59 -2.56
CA ASP A 913 48.99 -11.81 -3.40
C ASP A 913 49.66 -13.11 -2.86
N GLU A 914 48.86 -13.95 -2.18
CA GLU A 914 48.72 -15.41 -2.44
C GLU A 914 47.71 -16.07 -1.46
N SER A 915 47.24 -15.34 -0.44
CA SER A 915 46.43 -15.83 0.70
C SER A 915 44.97 -16.19 0.37
N LEU A 916 44.34 -15.53 -0.61
CA LEU A 916 42.92 -15.70 -1.00
C LEU A 916 42.57 -17.06 -1.65
N ARG A 917 43.48 -18.03 -1.63
CA ARG A 917 43.47 -19.28 -2.40
C ARG A 917 42.51 -20.37 -1.86
N LYS A 918 41.31 -20.01 -1.38
CA LYS A 918 40.44 -20.95 -0.63
C LYS A 918 38.93 -20.94 -0.87
N ILE A 919 38.47 -20.41 -2.02
CA ILE A 919 37.10 -20.66 -2.53
C ILE A 919 37.07 -21.83 -3.53
N ILE A 920 38.19 -22.12 -4.21
CA ILE A 920 38.42 -23.43 -4.82
C ILE A 920 38.90 -24.38 -3.70
N PRO A 921 38.30 -25.57 -3.52
CA PRO A 921 38.76 -26.55 -2.54
C PRO A 921 40.23 -26.96 -2.76
N ASP A 922 40.97 -27.19 -1.67
CA ASP A 922 42.40 -27.58 -1.74
C ASP A 922 42.63 -29.07 -2.08
N LYS A 923 41.55 -29.85 -2.11
CA LYS A 923 41.52 -31.30 -2.36
C LYS A 923 40.08 -31.75 -2.66
N PHE A 924 39.93 -32.96 -3.20
CA PHE A 924 38.64 -33.63 -3.25
C PHE A 924 38.16 -34.00 -1.83
N VAL A 925 36.88 -33.79 -1.54
CA VAL A 925 36.26 -34.17 -0.25
C VAL A 925 34.84 -34.69 -0.52
N LEU A 926 34.46 -35.80 0.08
CA LEU A 926 33.05 -36.19 0.17
C LEU A 926 32.51 -35.84 1.57
N MET A 927 31.48 -35.01 1.64
CA MET A 927 30.89 -34.62 2.93
C MET A 927 29.96 -35.72 3.45
N GLN A 928 29.92 -35.89 4.77
CA GLN A 928 28.94 -36.78 5.40
C GLN A 928 27.54 -36.16 5.31
N ASN A 929 26.57 -36.89 4.77
CA ASN A 929 25.19 -36.42 4.75
C ASN A 929 24.56 -36.53 6.14
N TYR A 930 23.73 -35.56 6.50
CA TYR A 930 22.90 -35.58 7.71
C TYR A 930 21.44 -35.83 7.31
N PRO A 931 20.98 -37.10 7.27
CA PRO A 931 19.58 -37.41 7.04
C PRO A 931 18.76 -37.16 8.33
N ASN A 932 17.60 -36.52 8.20
CA ASN A 932 16.52 -36.73 9.15
C ASN A 932 16.05 -38.19 8.96
N PRO A 933 16.05 -39.05 10.01
CA PRO A 933 15.76 -40.48 9.86
C PRO A 933 14.31 -40.79 9.43
N PHE A 934 13.43 -39.79 9.36
CA PHE A 934 12.06 -39.92 8.86
C PHE A 934 11.85 -39.31 7.46
N ASN A 935 12.88 -38.70 6.87
CA ASN A 935 12.82 -38.10 5.54
C ASN A 935 13.56 -38.99 4.51
N PRO A 936 12.88 -39.50 3.47
CA PRO A 936 13.54 -40.27 2.39
C PRO A 936 14.41 -39.40 1.46
N VAL A 937 14.49 -38.08 1.68
CA VAL A 937 15.28 -37.15 0.89
C VAL A 937 16.44 -36.61 1.71
N THR A 938 17.65 -36.62 1.13
CA THR A 938 18.88 -36.14 1.77
C THR A 938 19.82 -35.49 0.76
N ASN A 939 20.66 -34.56 1.21
CA ASN A 939 21.65 -33.91 0.36
C ASN A 939 23.01 -34.59 0.50
N ILE A 940 23.62 -34.93 -0.64
CA ILE A 940 25.02 -35.34 -0.75
C ILE A 940 25.80 -34.12 -1.24
N SER A 941 26.88 -33.77 -0.55
CA SER A 941 27.72 -32.61 -0.90
C SER A 941 29.19 -33.01 -0.98
N PHE A 942 29.94 -32.39 -1.88
CA PHE A 942 31.33 -32.76 -2.16
C PHE A 942 32.11 -31.62 -2.81
N ASP A 943 33.43 -31.71 -2.72
CA ASP A 943 34.39 -30.71 -3.16
C ASP A 943 35.26 -31.24 -4.30
N ILE A 944 35.52 -30.40 -5.31
CA ILE A 944 36.33 -30.67 -6.51
C ILE A 944 37.41 -29.57 -6.62
N PRO A 945 38.72 -29.89 -6.56
CA PRO A 945 39.81 -28.91 -6.61
C PRO A 945 40.27 -28.57 -8.04
N GLU A 946 39.99 -29.44 -9.01
CA GLU A 946 40.44 -29.33 -10.39
C GLU A 946 39.40 -29.91 -11.37
N ARG A 947 39.39 -29.43 -12.62
CA ARG A 947 38.44 -29.85 -13.65
C ARG A 947 38.64 -31.32 -14.04
N VAL A 948 37.67 -32.19 -13.76
CA VAL A 948 37.81 -33.66 -13.95
C VAL A 948 36.47 -34.36 -14.20
N GLN A 949 36.48 -35.57 -14.77
CA GLN A 949 35.31 -36.46 -14.76
C GLN A 949 35.03 -36.89 -13.31
N VAL A 950 33.80 -36.63 -12.86
CA VAL A 950 33.29 -36.93 -11.52
C VAL A 950 32.17 -37.94 -11.61
N GLU A 951 32.30 -39.05 -10.87
CA GLU A 951 31.20 -39.97 -10.59
C GLU A 951 30.75 -39.81 -9.12
N VAL A 952 29.44 -39.70 -8.89
CA VAL A 952 28.85 -39.86 -7.56
C VAL A 952 27.77 -40.93 -7.61
N LYS A 953 27.99 -42.04 -6.90
CA LYS A 953 27.19 -43.27 -7.02
C LYS A 953 26.85 -43.85 -5.63
N VAL A 954 25.67 -44.45 -5.49
CA VAL A 954 25.12 -45.01 -4.25
C VAL A 954 25.06 -46.53 -4.33
N PHE A 955 25.44 -47.21 -3.24
CA PHE A 955 25.62 -48.65 -3.13
C PHE A 955 24.92 -49.20 -1.88
N ASP A 956 24.44 -50.44 -1.94
CA ASP A 956 23.93 -51.16 -0.78
C ASP A 956 25.05 -51.80 0.07
N ILE A 957 24.68 -52.43 1.20
CA ILE A 957 25.62 -53.10 2.11
C ILE A 957 26.35 -54.31 1.49
N LEU A 958 25.93 -54.80 0.31
CA LEU A 958 26.62 -55.84 -0.46
C LEU A 958 27.52 -55.25 -1.57
N GLY A 959 27.64 -53.92 -1.64
CA GLY A 959 28.42 -53.21 -2.66
C GLY A 959 27.75 -53.15 -4.04
N ARG A 960 26.45 -53.46 -4.14
CA ARG A 960 25.70 -53.36 -5.40
C ARG A 960 25.26 -51.92 -5.62
N GLU A 961 25.45 -51.40 -6.83
CA GLU A 961 24.99 -50.07 -7.20
C GLU A 961 23.46 -50.00 -7.18
N VAL A 962 22.92 -48.92 -6.62
CA VAL A 962 21.47 -48.65 -6.54
C VAL A 962 21.06 -47.30 -7.13
N ALA A 963 22.00 -46.37 -7.34
CA ALA A 963 21.78 -45.12 -8.06
C ALA A 963 23.09 -44.48 -8.54
N VAL A 964 23.02 -43.76 -9.66
CA VAL A 964 24.01 -42.76 -10.09
C VAL A 964 23.41 -41.37 -9.88
N ILE A 965 24.21 -40.43 -9.38
CA ILE A 965 23.80 -39.04 -9.10
C ILE A 965 24.55 -38.06 -10.01
N VAL A 966 25.84 -38.33 -10.27
CA VAL A 966 26.70 -37.55 -11.18
C VAL A 966 27.58 -38.52 -11.97
N ASP A 967 27.82 -38.24 -13.25
CA ASP A 967 28.78 -38.95 -14.13
C ASP A 967 29.19 -38.03 -15.31
N GLU A 968 29.85 -36.91 -15.01
CA GLU A 968 30.21 -35.86 -16.00
C GLU A 968 31.52 -35.12 -15.67
N PHE A 969 32.04 -34.35 -16.63
CA PHE A 969 33.17 -33.44 -16.40
C PHE A 969 32.70 -32.20 -15.65
N MET A 970 33.16 -32.05 -14.40
CA MET A 970 32.89 -30.90 -13.56
C MET A 970 34.09 -29.94 -13.50
N GLU A 971 33.81 -28.67 -13.23
CA GLU A 971 34.82 -27.64 -12.98
C GLU A 971 35.26 -27.65 -11.49
N PRO A 972 36.26 -26.86 -11.08
CA PRO A 972 36.62 -26.72 -9.66
C PRO A 972 35.51 -26.02 -8.87
N GLY A 973 35.13 -26.56 -7.71
CA GLY A 973 34.12 -25.99 -6.82
C GLY A 973 33.51 -26.97 -5.82
N THR A 974 32.61 -26.46 -4.97
CA THR A 974 31.80 -27.24 -4.03
C THR A 974 30.41 -27.49 -4.62
N TYR A 975 29.96 -28.74 -4.60
CA TYR A 975 28.73 -29.21 -5.22
C TYR A 975 27.78 -29.85 -4.19
N ARG A 976 26.47 -29.74 -4.45
CA ARG A 976 25.41 -30.34 -3.62
C ARG A 976 24.30 -30.90 -4.50
N TYR A 977 24.05 -32.20 -4.38
CA TYR A 977 22.99 -32.92 -5.10
C TYR A 977 22.01 -33.54 -4.11
N GLN A 978 20.73 -33.55 -4.47
CA GLN A 978 19.68 -34.14 -3.65
C GLN A 978 19.43 -35.60 -4.08
N PHE A 979 19.44 -36.52 -3.12
CA PHE A 979 19.13 -37.93 -3.32
C PHE A 979 17.79 -38.28 -2.67
N ASN A 980 16.91 -38.94 -3.43
CA ASN A 980 15.62 -39.43 -2.94
C ASN A 980 15.64 -40.98 -2.90
N SER A 981 15.55 -41.53 -1.70
CA SER A 981 15.61 -42.96 -1.41
C SER A 981 14.23 -43.60 -1.20
N TYR A 982 13.13 -42.96 -1.62
CA TYR A 982 11.77 -43.45 -1.41
C TYR A 982 11.56 -44.90 -1.90
N GLY A 983 12.19 -45.30 -3.00
CA GLY A 983 12.13 -46.67 -3.54
C GLY A 983 13.01 -47.73 -2.82
N LEU A 984 13.87 -47.34 -1.87
CA LEU A 984 14.82 -48.25 -1.22
C LEU A 984 14.32 -48.74 0.15
N PRO A 985 14.63 -49.99 0.58
CA PRO A 985 14.31 -50.47 1.93
C PRO A 985 15.15 -49.79 3.02
N SER A 986 14.65 -49.77 4.26
CA SER A 986 15.40 -49.29 5.42
C SER A 986 16.69 -50.11 5.62
N GLY A 987 17.83 -49.45 5.86
CA GLY A 987 19.12 -50.10 5.94
C GLY A 987 20.32 -49.15 5.88
N ILE A 988 21.51 -49.74 5.79
CA ILE A 988 22.76 -49.00 5.61
C ILE A 988 23.13 -48.98 4.12
N TYR A 989 23.40 -47.78 3.63
CA TYR A 989 23.85 -47.49 2.27
C TYR A 989 25.21 -46.78 2.31
N PHE A 990 25.93 -46.84 1.22
CA PHE A 990 27.20 -46.14 1.04
C PHE A 990 27.13 -45.29 -0.22
N PHE A 991 27.50 -44.02 -0.13
CA PHE A 991 27.66 -43.17 -1.30
C PHE A 991 29.14 -42.86 -1.49
N ARG A 992 29.57 -42.85 -2.75
CA ARG A 992 30.97 -42.75 -3.15
C ARG A 992 31.13 -41.65 -4.19
N LEU A 993 32.18 -40.86 -4.01
CA LEU A 993 32.73 -39.94 -4.99
C LEU A 993 33.96 -40.63 -5.62
N SER A 994 34.02 -40.67 -6.94
CA SER A 994 35.22 -41.02 -7.71
C SER A 994 35.54 -39.83 -8.61
N ALA A 995 36.77 -39.31 -8.55
CA ALA A 995 37.17 -38.16 -9.36
C ALA A 995 38.64 -38.25 -9.75
N GLY A 996 38.92 -38.51 -11.02
CA GLY A 996 40.29 -38.81 -11.49
C GLY A 996 40.90 -40.03 -10.77
N SER A 997 41.88 -39.78 -9.91
CA SER A 997 42.52 -40.79 -9.04
C SER A 997 42.00 -40.81 -7.61
N PHE A 998 41.16 -39.85 -7.22
CA PHE A 998 40.56 -39.77 -5.89
C PHE A 998 39.35 -40.68 -5.76
N THR A 999 39.16 -41.27 -4.57
CA THR A 999 37.91 -41.94 -4.20
C THR A 999 37.69 -41.83 -2.69
N ASP A 1000 36.48 -41.43 -2.29
CA ASP A 1000 36.04 -41.41 -0.90
C ASP A 1000 34.60 -41.97 -0.78
N VAL A 1001 34.29 -42.58 0.35
CA VAL A 1001 33.04 -43.30 0.62
C VAL A 1001 32.50 -42.92 1.99
N LYS A 1002 31.22 -42.54 2.04
CA LYS A 1002 30.52 -42.16 3.27
C LYS A 1002 29.30 -43.04 3.49
N LYS A 1003 28.89 -43.18 4.76
CA LYS A 1003 27.83 -44.09 5.19
C LYS A 1003 26.55 -43.31 5.41
N MET A 1004 25.49 -43.70 4.69
CA MET A 1004 24.13 -43.22 4.90
C MET A 1004 23.34 -44.29 5.68
N VAL A 1005 22.52 -43.86 6.64
CA VAL A 1005 21.56 -44.73 7.32
C VAL A 1005 20.16 -44.27 6.90
N LEU A 1006 19.42 -45.17 6.25
CA LEU A 1006 18.03 -44.95 5.88
C LEU A 1006 17.13 -45.69 6.88
N LEU A 1007 16.27 -44.96 7.56
CA LEU A 1007 15.19 -45.50 8.37
C LEU A 1007 13.84 -45.16 7.71
N LYS A 1008 12.85 -46.03 7.97
CA LYS A 1008 11.42 -45.93 7.65
C LYS A 1008 10.70 -46.83 8.65
#